data_AF-A0A536JL37-F1
#
_entry.id   AF-A0A536JL37-F1
#
_cell.length_a   1.000
_cell.length_b   1.000
_cell.length_c   1.000
_cell.angle_alpha   90.00
_cell.angle_beta   90.00
_cell.angle_gamma   90.00
#
_symmetry.space_group_name_H-M   'P 1'
#
loop_
_entity.id
_entity.type
_entity.pdbx_description
1 polymer ?
#
loop_
_entity_poly.entity_id
_entity_poly.type
_entity_poly.pdbx_seq_one_letter_code
_entity_poly.pdbx_strand_id
1 'polypeptide(L)'
;MGKGSRVQRGQAIVMIALMLVVLFGFLGLALDGGRGYVDRRLMQAAVDAAALAAAYDYMNQTDYAQAEQAATNQFTNNQRLYTAPSCTGYGTLSASCVFGDSTNQVLTVVAADHSLAGVTFTATAVHQVPVTVMQVLGSGPTMRVGATATAVARRADTNGTAILTLSPDGCPGGSNSLTFQGNSITTVTGDIWSNGNIFDQSGAAGGFVNGNVFDICPAPPAPLTPPKWSITGAQANGFNIPDPNYALPPINATSQTWNSTTRSVEQPGTYNADPHLSGGAGCYFLAAGVYNFKGGLTQLGGFISSNELRPPDEPNLTSTTSALTGTITSIPVVALQVAVPGNSTVTVGGQAFTVTSAGAAAGATSIPVASQTVSGTIATRSVVVTMARALRQFWDMNGVGCGSSFSLAALGSTGFSSGAYSVEVTAVRWEANGVPNCSGPASPACYERESAPSMCRTVTLASSGNIKVSVTTDPGADDFKVYLATNATCTGLTYCTHTGTGNSNVTISSCPTGQPSPPDVQRPPLASTLPNTNPVAATPPRGDLANEGHCVDTSTGSDISCPGAWTPGAVVLYLPNGGCVDLHGGGDSYLFSGYQYQRVLLYEPGPEQSSQPNTCSNNVNGNGFTSLIGMFYVPAASVTINGNNTYQATIAGGVVAWTAAITGTGGVAITADPTLPTFPSTVRLIQ
;
A
#
# COMPACT_ATOMS: atom_id res chain seq x y z
N MET A 1 -102.54 9.37 2.76
CA MET A 1 -101.26 9.24 2.02
C MET A 1 -101.07 10.50 1.17
N GLY A 2 -99.95 11.19 1.33
CA GLY A 2 -99.59 12.38 0.53
C GLY A 2 -98.23 12.90 0.98
N LYS A 3 -97.18 12.44 0.30
CA LYS A 3 -95.74 12.55 0.65
C LYS A 3 -95.24 13.99 0.44
N GLY A 4 -94.63 14.60 1.47
CA GLY A 4 -93.99 15.91 1.36
C GLY A 4 -92.61 15.83 0.66
N SER A 5 -92.42 16.62 -0.38
CA SER A 5 -91.11 16.80 -1.04
C SER A 5 -90.30 17.89 -0.32
N ARG A 6 -89.24 17.49 0.39
CA ARG A 6 -88.25 18.42 0.95
C ARG A 6 -87.39 19.01 -0.16
N VAL A 7 -87.19 20.33 -0.11
CA VAL A 7 -86.31 21.09 -0.98
C VAL A 7 -84.85 20.75 -0.64
N GLN A 8 -84.15 20.04 -1.53
CA GLN A 8 -82.68 19.90 -1.56
C GLN A 8 -82.12 20.75 -2.71
N ARG A 9 -82.11 22.08 -2.56
CA ARG A 9 -81.49 22.98 -3.55
C ARG A 9 -80.59 23.97 -2.81
N GLY A 10 -79.33 23.56 -2.56
CA GLY A 10 -78.32 24.43 -1.94
C GLY A 10 -77.08 23.70 -1.41
N GLN A 11 -77.17 22.44 -1.00
CA GLN A 11 -76.02 21.70 -0.45
C GLN A 11 -75.02 21.23 -1.54
N ALA A 12 -75.52 20.93 -2.75
CA ALA A 12 -74.69 20.43 -3.84
C ALA A 12 -73.61 21.44 -4.29
N ILE A 13 -73.94 22.74 -4.33
CA ILE A 13 -72.98 23.78 -4.73
C ILE A 13 -71.85 23.95 -3.72
N VAL A 14 -72.15 23.76 -2.42
CA VAL A 14 -71.15 23.82 -1.33
C VAL A 14 -70.20 22.62 -1.38
N MET A 15 -70.72 21.42 -1.64
CA MET A 15 -69.91 20.21 -1.80
C MET A 15 -69.02 20.28 -3.03
N ILE A 16 -69.54 20.77 -4.17
CA ILE A 16 -68.76 20.96 -5.41
C ILE A 16 -67.67 22.01 -5.20
N ALA A 17 -67.96 23.12 -4.51
CA ALA A 17 -66.97 24.14 -4.19
C ALA A 17 -65.82 23.58 -3.33
N LEU A 18 -66.14 22.79 -2.30
CA LEU A 18 -65.12 22.12 -1.47
C LEU A 18 -64.30 21.10 -2.28
N MET A 19 -64.93 20.30 -3.13
CA MET A 19 -64.21 19.34 -3.99
C MET A 19 -63.30 20.03 -5.00
N LEU A 20 -63.72 21.17 -5.58
CA LEU A 20 -62.90 21.95 -6.50
C LEU A 20 -61.65 22.49 -5.80
N VAL A 21 -61.77 23.02 -4.58
CA VAL A 21 -60.62 23.49 -3.80
C VAL A 21 -59.62 22.35 -3.57
N VAL A 22 -60.10 21.15 -3.22
CA VAL A 22 -59.25 19.97 -3.03
C VAL A 22 -58.56 19.55 -4.33
N LEU A 23 -59.27 19.54 -5.46
CA LEU A 23 -58.71 19.22 -6.78
C LEU A 23 -57.65 20.22 -7.23
N PHE A 24 -57.88 21.52 -7.03
CA PHE A 24 -56.87 22.56 -7.28
C PHE A 24 -55.68 22.43 -6.32
N GLY A 25 -55.91 21.96 -5.10
CA GLY A 25 -54.85 21.57 -4.16
C GLY A 25 -53.92 20.50 -4.72
N PHE A 26 -54.48 19.39 -5.22
CA PHE A 26 -53.68 18.33 -5.82
C PHE A 26 -52.99 18.77 -7.12
N LEU A 27 -53.66 19.57 -7.95
CA LEU A 27 -53.08 20.12 -9.19
C LEU A 27 -51.90 21.06 -8.89
N GLY A 28 -52.04 21.93 -7.88
CA GLY A 28 -50.98 22.82 -7.44
C GLY A 28 -49.78 22.07 -6.89
N LEU A 29 -50.01 21.04 -6.07
CA LEU A 29 -48.92 20.19 -5.58
C LEU A 29 -48.19 19.47 -6.74
N ALA A 30 -48.93 18.96 -7.72
CA ALA A 30 -48.34 18.22 -8.84
C ALA A 30 -47.51 19.12 -9.77
N LEU A 31 -48.03 20.28 -10.16
CA LEU A 31 -47.37 21.18 -11.10
C LEU A 31 -46.29 22.04 -10.44
N ASP A 32 -46.65 22.76 -9.37
CA ASP A 32 -45.70 23.67 -8.70
C ASP A 32 -44.68 22.87 -7.88
N GLY A 33 -45.09 21.78 -7.23
CA GLY A 33 -44.18 20.87 -6.53
C GLY A 33 -43.27 20.09 -7.49
N GLY A 34 -43.79 19.64 -8.64
CA GLY A 34 -42.99 18.99 -9.68
C GLY A 34 -41.89 19.90 -10.24
N ARG A 35 -42.22 21.18 -10.50
CA ARG A 35 -41.24 22.20 -10.90
C ARG A 35 -40.18 22.44 -9.82
N GLY A 36 -40.60 22.63 -8.57
CA GLY A 36 -39.67 22.81 -7.45
C GLY A 36 -38.73 21.62 -7.24
N TYR A 37 -39.21 20.40 -7.44
CA TYR A 37 -38.39 19.18 -7.33
C TYR A 37 -37.30 19.10 -8.41
N VAL A 38 -37.65 19.38 -9.67
CA VAL A 38 -36.67 19.38 -10.78
C VAL A 38 -35.62 20.48 -10.56
N ASP A 39 -36.07 21.68 -10.19
CA ASP A 39 -35.19 22.81 -9.89
C ASP A 39 -34.19 22.47 -8.76
N ARG A 40 -34.67 21.83 -7.68
CA ARG A 40 -33.81 21.35 -6.59
C ARG A 40 -32.73 20.38 -7.08
N ARG A 41 -33.09 19.44 -7.95
CA ARG A 41 -32.14 18.43 -8.47
C ARG A 41 -31.07 19.07 -9.36
N LEU A 42 -31.46 20.00 -10.22
CA LEU A 42 -30.52 20.72 -11.08
C LEU A 42 -29.59 21.62 -10.26
N MET A 43 -30.14 22.30 -9.25
CA MET A 43 -29.35 23.11 -8.33
C MET A 43 -28.34 22.28 -7.54
N GLN A 44 -28.73 21.10 -7.04
CA GLN A 44 -27.80 20.20 -6.35
C GLN A 44 -26.60 19.85 -7.23
N ALA A 45 -26.84 19.41 -8.48
CA ALA A 45 -25.77 19.09 -9.42
C ALA A 45 -24.88 20.32 -9.74
N ALA A 46 -25.47 21.52 -9.80
CA ALA A 46 -24.71 22.74 -10.05
C ALA A 46 -23.85 23.18 -8.85
N VAL A 47 -24.36 23.07 -7.61
CA VAL A 47 -23.55 23.40 -6.41
C VAL A 47 -22.47 22.37 -6.15
N ASP A 48 -22.73 21.08 -6.41
CA ASP A 48 -21.72 20.01 -6.30
C ASP A 48 -20.54 20.29 -7.25
N ALA A 49 -20.83 20.65 -8.50
CA ALA A 49 -19.80 21.03 -9.47
C ALA A 49 -19.09 22.33 -9.10
N ALA A 50 -19.80 23.32 -8.57
CA ALA A 50 -19.23 24.59 -8.15
C ALA A 50 -18.23 24.41 -7.00
N ALA A 51 -18.61 23.65 -5.96
CA ALA A 51 -17.74 23.35 -4.83
C ALA A 51 -16.48 22.58 -5.28
N LEU A 52 -16.66 21.54 -6.11
CA LEU A 52 -15.55 20.75 -6.66
C LEU A 52 -14.58 21.61 -7.50
N ALA A 53 -15.11 22.50 -8.33
CA ALA A 53 -14.30 23.38 -9.16
C ALA A 53 -13.49 24.39 -8.35
N ALA A 54 -14.09 24.95 -7.29
CA ALA A 54 -13.39 25.84 -6.37
C ALA A 54 -12.20 25.12 -5.74
N ALA A 55 -12.46 23.93 -5.20
CA ALA A 55 -11.46 23.14 -4.53
C ALA A 55 -10.33 22.69 -5.48
N TYR A 56 -10.67 22.31 -6.72
CA TYR A 56 -9.69 21.93 -7.75
C TYR A 56 -8.80 23.09 -8.20
N ASP A 57 -9.37 24.27 -8.40
CA ASP A 57 -8.59 25.42 -8.82
C ASP A 57 -7.67 25.92 -7.69
N TYR A 58 -8.18 25.94 -6.45
CA TYR A 58 -7.37 26.25 -5.26
C TYR A 58 -6.18 25.30 -5.10
N MET A 59 -6.38 24.01 -5.34
CA MET A 59 -5.31 23.01 -5.27
C MET A 59 -4.16 23.31 -6.24
N ASN A 60 -4.46 23.79 -7.46
CA ASN A 60 -3.46 24.05 -8.49
C ASN A 60 -2.82 25.44 -8.37
N GLN A 61 -3.60 26.46 -8.00
CA GLN A 61 -3.17 27.85 -8.04
C GLN A 61 -2.92 28.44 -6.63
N THR A 62 -3.49 27.85 -5.59
CA THR A 62 -3.45 28.31 -4.20
C THR A 62 -3.97 29.73 -3.98
N ASP A 63 -4.90 30.17 -4.84
CA ASP A 63 -5.53 31.50 -4.84
C ASP A 63 -7.05 31.38 -4.58
N TYR A 64 -7.54 32.04 -3.53
CA TYR A 64 -8.95 32.01 -3.15
C TYR A 64 -9.87 32.71 -4.17
N ALA A 65 -9.42 33.81 -4.77
CA ALA A 65 -10.22 34.57 -5.72
C ALA A 65 -10.41 33.80 -7.03
N GLN A 66 -9.38 33.09 -7.50
CA GLN A 66 -9.48 32.23 -8.68
C GLN A 66 -10.38 31.00 -8.41
N ALA A 67 -10.26 30.39 -7.24
CA ALA A 67 -11.12 29.29 -6.81
C ALA A 67 -12.61 29.67 -6.77
N GLU A 68 -12.96 30.79 -6.14
CA GLU A 68 -14.34 31.26 -6.08
C GLU A 68 -14.88 31.67 -7.47
N GLN A 69 -14.03 32.20 -8.35
CA GLN A 69 -14.38 32.47 -9.75
C GLN A 69 -14.65 31.18 -10.54
N ALA A 70 -13.80 30.16 -10.38
CA ALA A 70 -13.99 28.85 -10.99
C ALA A 70 -15.32 28.21 -10.55
N ALA A 71 -15.65 28.32 -9.26
CA ALA A 71 -16.93 27.89 -8.70
C ALA A 71 -18.12 28.56 -9.40
N THR A 72 -18.05 29.89 -9.54
CA THR A 72 -19.10 30.70 -10.15
C THR A 72 -19.28 30.35 -11.63
N ASN A 73 -18.17 30.19 -12.37
CA ASN A 73 -18.20 29.83 -13.78
C ASN A 73 -18.83 28.45 -14.00
N GLN A 74 -18.48 27.46 -13.18
CA GLN A 74 -19.04 26.11 -13.30
C GLN A 74 -20.52 26.05 -12.89
N PHE A 75 -20.92 26.79 -11.84
CA PHE A 75 -22.32 26.94 -11.48
C PHE A 75 -23.16 27.52 -12.63
N THR A 76 -22.68 28.62 -13.22
CA THR A 76 -23.31 29.33 -14.33
C THR A 76 -23.48 28.42 -15.55
N ASN A 77 -22.44 27.65 -15.89
CA ASN A 77 -22.47 26.69 -16.99
C ASN A 77 -23.49 25.56 -16.76
N ASN A 78 -23.54 25.00 -15.54
CA ASN A 78 -24.48 23.93 -15.22
C ASN A 78 -25.94 24.40 -15.17
N GLN A 79 -26.19 25.60 -14.64
CA GLN A 79 -27.52 26.21 -14.64
C GLN A 79 -27.89 26.82 -16.01
N ARG A 80 -26.94 26.90 -16.96
CA ARG A 80 -27.10 27.51 -18.29
C ARG A 80 -27.55 28.98 -18.21
N LEU A 81 -26.97 29.72 -17.29
CA LEU A 81 -27.24 31.15 -17.09
C LEU A 81 -26.34 31.93 -18.07
N TYR A 82 -26.92 32.51 -19.12
CA TYR A 82 -26.17 33.27 -20.13
C TYR A 82 -25.98 34.76 -19.79
N THR A 83 -26.32 35.15 -18.56
CA THR A 83 -26.15 36.51 -18.03
C THR A 83 -24.97 36.57 -17.09
N ALA A 84 -24.12 37.59 -17.23
CA ALA A 84 -23.00 37.81 -16.32
C ALA A 84 -23.51 38.03 -14.88
N PRO A 85 -23.03 37.26 -13.89
CA PRO A 85 -23.39 37.48 -12.49
C PRO A 85 -22.79 38.78 -11.96
N SER A 86 -23.50 39.42 -11.03
CA SER A 86 -22.95 40.46 -10.17
C SER A 86 -22.41 39.81 -8.90
N CYS A 87 -21.09 39.65 -8.83
CA CYS A 87 -20.41 39.03 -7.68
C CYS A 87 -19.70 40.07 -6.81
N THR A 88 -19.74 39.85 -5.51
CA THR A 88 -19.00 40.63 -4.50
C THR A 88 -18.24 39.69 -3.57
N GLY A 89 -17.12 40.14 -3.01
CA GLY A 89 -16.38 39.39 -1.98
C GLY A 89 -15.34 38.37 -2.49
N TYR A 90 -14.99 38.36 -3.77
CA TYR A 90 -13.92 37.48 -4.25
C TYR A 90 -12.60 37.68 -3.50
N GLY A 91 -11.97 36.58 -3.09
CA GLY A 91 -10.74 36.57 -2.31
C GLY A 91 -10.92 36.94 -0.84
N THR A 92 -12.14 37.18 -0.38
CA THR A 92 -12.45 37.52 1.04
C THR A 92 -12.95 36.32 1.86
N LEU A 93 -12.78 35.10 1.31
CA LEU A 93 -13.26 33.83 1.86
C LEU A 93 -14.79 33.68 1.88
N SER A 94 -15.51 34.64 1.31
CA SER A 94 -16.97 34.61 1.18
C SER A 94 -17.35 35.46 -0.02
N ALA A 95 -17.64 34.80 -1.14
CA ALA A 95 -18.13 35.43 -2.35
C ALA A 95 -19.65 35.20 -2.49
N SER A 96 -20.39 36.26 -2.85
CA SER A 96 -21.81 36.16 -3.16
C SER A 96 -22.09 36.71 -4.55
N CYS A 97 -22.74 35.90 -5.37
CA CYS A 97 -23.07 36.18 -6.76
C CYS A 97 -24.58 36.17 -6.95
N VAL A 98 -25.11 37.29 -7.46
CA VAL A 98 -26.53 37.42 -7.82
C VAL A 98 -26.66 37.37 -9.33
N PHE A 99 -27.56 36.53 -9.82
CA PHE A 99 -27.87 36.39 -11.23
C PHE A 99 -29.13 37.21 -11.55
N GLY A 100 -29.04 38.09 -12.55
CA GLY A 100 -30.12 39.01 -12.93
C GLY A 100 -31.24 38.36 -13.74
N ASP A 101 -31.57 37.10 -13.47
CA ASP A 101 -32.70 36.41 -14.08
C ASP A 101 -34.04 36.87 -13.44
N SER A 102 -35.17 36.43 -14.00
CA SER A 102 -36.51 36.79 -13.49
C SER A 102 -36.81 36.27 -12.08
N THR A 103 -35.90 35.49 -11.49
CA THR A 103 -36.08 34.68 -10.29
C THR A 103 -35.05 34.97 -9.20
N ASN A 104 -34.14 35.93 -9.42
CA ASN A 104 -33.09 36.38 -8.51
C ASN A 104 -32.34 35.23 -7.86
N GLN A 105 -31.77 34.33 -8.67
CA GLN A 105 -30.93 33.25 -8.15
C GLN A 105 -29.67 33.83 -7.48
N VAL A 106 -29.31 33.28 -6.32
CA VAL A 106 -28.12 33.67 -5.56
C VAL A 106 -27.25 32.46 -5.30
N LEU A 107 -25.96 32.57 -5.62
CA LEU A 107 -24.91 31.63 -5.24
C LEU A 107 -24.02 32.30 -4.19
N THR A 108 -23.81 31.64 -3.06
CA THR A 108 -22.82 32.04 -2.06
C THR A 108 -21.77 30.95 -1.96
N VAL A 109 -20.50 31.31 -2.11
CA VAL A 109 -19.34 30.43 -1.96
C VAL A 109 -18.58 30.90 -0.73
N VAL A 110 -18.48 30.05 0.28
CA VAL A 110 -17.73 30.33 1.51
C VAL A 110 -16.51 29.42 1.54
N ALA A 111 -15.32 30.00 1.64
CA ALA A 111 -14.10 29.28 1.93
C ALA A 111 -13.83 29.35 3.43
N ALA A 112 -13.54 28.21 4.06
CA ALA A 112 -12.98 28.19 5.41
C ALA A 112 -11.55 27.65 5.33
N ASP A 113 -10.61 28.49 5.72
CA ASP A 113 -9.19 28.16 5.81
C ASP A 113 -8.93 27.42 7.13
N HIS A 114 -8.60 26.13 7.03
CA HIS A 114 -8.23 25.29 8.17
C HIS A 114 -6.72 25.16 8.29
N SER A 115 -5.97 26.16 7.82
CA SER A 115 -4.51 26.18 7.83
C SER A 115 -3.95 24.98 7.05
N LEU A 116 -3.07 24.18 7.67
CA LEU A 116 -2.40 23.03 7.06
C LEU A 116 -3.34 21.86 6.77
N ALA A 117 -4.55 21.83 7.37
CA ALA A 117 -5.55 20.80 7.10
C ALA A 117 -6.15 20.94 5.69
N GLY A 118 -6.03 22.13 5.08
CA GLY A 118 -6.60 22.47 3.78
C GLY A 118 -7.70 23.52 3.88
N VAL A 119 -8.47 23.66 2.81
CA VAL A 119 -9.55 24.64 2.70
C VAL A 119 -10.84 23.91 2.34
N THR A 120 -11.93 24.28 3.02
CA THR A 120 -13.27 23.80 2.65
C THR A 120 -14.01 24.89 1.89
N PHE A 121 -14.55 24.57 0.72
CA PHE A 121 -15.40 25.43 -0.11
C PHE A 121 -16.85 24.98 -0.01
N THR A 122 -17.71 25.76 0.63
CA THR A 122 -19.15 25.53 0.72
C THR A 122 -19.87 26.40 -0.29
N ALA A 123 -20.46 25.79 -1.31
CA ALA A 123 -21.33 26.44 -2.29
C ALA A 123 -22.80 26.27 -1.88
N THR A 124 -23.51 27.38 -1.71
CA THR A 124 -24.95 27.41 -1.40
C THR A 124 -25.69 28.21 -2.45
N ALA A 125 -26.65 27.57 -3.13
CA ALA A 125 -27.51 28.22 -4.11
C ALA A 125 -28.95 28.32 -3.57
N VAL A 126 -29.58 29.47 -3.82
CA VAL A 126 -30.97 29.74 -3.50
C VAL A 126 -31.67 30.30 -4.73
N HIS A 127 -32.83 29.74 -5.06
CA HIS A 127 -33.64 30.14 -6.19
C HIS A 127 -35.11 30.31 -5.79
N GLN A 128 -35.79 31.31 -6.36
CA GLN A 128 -37.22 31.54 -6.14
C GLN A 128 -38.00 31.13 -7.40
N VAL A 129 -38.71 30.00 -7.32
CA VAL A 129 -39.51 29.48 -8.44
C VAL A 129 -40.92 30.07 -8.37
N PRO A 130 -41.43 30.72 -9.43
CA PRO A 130 -42.82 31.18 -9.46
C PRO A 130 -43.78 30.00 -9.36
N VAL A 131 -44.72 30.07 -8.42
CA VAL A 131 -45.81 29.09 -8.33
C VAL A 131 -47.01 29.61 -9.11
N THR A 132 -47.77 28.74 -9.75
CA THR A 132 -48.83 29.15 -10.70
C THR A 132 -50.23 28.78 -10.22
N VAL A 133 -50.40 27.59 -9.66
CA VAL A 133 -51.71 27.05 -9.26
C VAL A 133 -51.90 27.17 -7.75
N MET A 134 -50.83 27.00 -6.96
CA MET A 134 -50.85 27.20 -5.52
C MET A 134 -51.23 28.62 -5.09
N GLN A 135 -50.99 29.63 -5.94
CA GLN A 135 -51.41 31.02 -5.66
C GLN A 135 -52.93 31.15 -5.51
N VAL A 136 -53.72 30.34 -6.23
CA VAL A 136 -55.18 30.33 -6.17
C VAL A 136 -55.69 29.89 -4.80
N LEU A 137 -54.89 29.13 -4.06
CA LEU A 137 -55.17 28.65 -2.71
C LEU A 137 -54.61 29.57 -1.62
N GLY A 138 -54.13 30.77 -1.99
CA GLY A 138 -53.58 31.75 -1.06
C GLY A 138 -52.12 31.53 -0.68
N SER A 139 -51.38 30.66 -1.40
CA SER A 139 -49.92 30.62 -1.24
C SER A 139 -49.31 31.90 -1.79
N GLY A 140 -48.14 32.30 -1.26
CA GLY A 140 -47.35 33.38 -1.86
C GLY A 140 -46.97 33.10 -3.32
N PRO A 141 -46.47 34.12 -4.06
CA PRO A 141 -46.25 34.02 -5.51
C PRO A 141 -45.06 33.15 -5.92
N THR A 142 -44.21 32.75 -4.97
CA THR A 142 -42.96 32.03 -5.21
C THR A 142 -42.69 30.95 -4.16
N MET A 143 -42.01 29.88 -4.57
CA MET A 143 -41.46 28.83 -3.71
C MET A 143 -39.94 28.96 -3.65
N ARG A 144 -39.36 28.97 -2.45
CA ARG A 144 -37.91 28.99 -2.26
C ARG A 144 -37.35 27.58 -2.33
N VAL A 145 -36.40 27.36 -3.23
CA VAL A 145 -35.65 26.12 -3.36
C VAL A 145 -34.17 26.43 -3.11
N GLY A 146 -33.45 25.52 -2.47
CA GLY A 146 -32.03 25.70 -2.22
C GLY A 146 -31.28 24.39 -2.14
N ALA A 147 -29.99 24.47 -2.42
CA ALA A 147 -29.05 23.36 -2.38
C ALA A 147 -27.70 23.86 -1.81
N THR A 148 -27.01 22.99 -1.09
CA THR A 148 -25.68 23.27 -0.54
C THR A 148 -24.78 22.07 -0.81
N ALA A 149 -23.52 22.33 -1.13
CA ALA A 149 -22.48 21.34 -1.29
C ALA A 149 -21.18 21.88 -0.70
N THR A 150 -20.38 21.02 -0.09
CA THR A 150 -19.06 21.39 0.42
C THR A 150 -18.00 20.53 -0.25
N ALA A 151 -16.88 21.12 -0.64
CA ALA A 151 -15.72 20.39 -1.14
C ALA A 151 -14.48 20.76 -0.33
N VAL A 152 -13.57 19.82 -0.21
CA VAL A 152 -12.28 19.99 0.47
C VAL A 152 -11.18 20.08 -0.56
N ALA A 153 -10.26 21.02 -0.38
CA ALA A 153 -9.00 21.12 -1.12
C ALA A 153 -7.81 21.06 -0.16
N ARG A 154 -6.76 20.35 -0.55
CA ARG A 154 -5.48 20.39 0.16
C ARG A 154 -4.36 20.68 -0.85
N ARG A 155 -3.31 21.38 -0.40
CA ARG A 155 -2.23 21.80 -1.30
C ARG A 155 -1.49 20.57 -1.84
N ALA A 156 -1.05 20.65 -3.09
CA ALA A 156 -0.37 19.55 -3.78
C ALA A 156 1.02 19.19 -3.18
N ASP A 157 1.60 20.05 -2.34
CA ASP A 157 2.91 19.89 -1.70
C ASP A 157 2.84 19.26 -0.30
N THR A 158 1.65 18.88 0.19
CA THR A 158 1.51 18.29 1.52
C THR A 158 1.73 16.78 1.49
N ASN A 159 2.39 16.23 2.52
CA ASN A 159 2.66 14.78 2.62
C ASN A 159 1.35 13.96 2.61
N GLY A 160 1.40 12.76 2.02
CA GLY A 160 0.29 11.80 2.10
C GLY A 160 -0.03 11.43 3.55
N THR A 161 -1.30 11.13 3.82
CA THR A 161 -1.75 10.66 5.14
C THR A 161 -1.32 9.21 5.35
N ALA A 162 -0.52 8.98 6.37
CA ALA A 162 -0.04 7.66 6.80
C ALA A 162 -1.08 6.91 7.63
N ILE A 163 -1.85 7.62 8.45
CA ILE A 163 -2.90 7.04 9.29
C ILE A 163 -4.15 7.92 9.16
N LEU A 164 -5.26 7.32 8.74
CA LEU A 164 -6.58 7.92 8.68
C LEU A 164 -7.56 7.07 9.49
N THR A 165 -8.14 7.64 10.55
CA THR A 165 -9.26 7.03 11.26
C THR A 165 -10.56 7.75 10.95
N LEU A 166 -11.57 6.98 10.53
CA LEU A 166 -12.84 7.52 10.03
C LEU A 166 -13.88 7.74 11.15
N SER A 167 -13.70 7.10 12.30
CA SER A 167 -14.63 7.21 13.42
C SER A 167 -14.62 8.63 14.02
N PRO A 168 -15.79 9.25 14.23
CA PRO A 168 -15.93 10.50 14.96
C PRO A 168 -15.89 10.32 16.49
N ASP A 169 -15.63 9.10 16.98
CA ASP A 169 -15.67 8.79 18.41
C ASP A 169 -14.61 9.56 19.21
N GLY A 170 -14.91 9.80 20.49
CA GLY A 170 -13.99 10.43 21.44
C GLY A 170 -14.14 11.95 21.59
N CYS A 171 -14.83 12.62 20.66
CA CYS A 171 -15.35 13.97 20.90
C CYS A 171 -16.71 13.89 21.62
N PRO A 172 -17.06 14.81 22.52
CA PRO A 172 -16.91 14.66 23.98
C PRO A 172 -17.58 13.39 24.59
N GLY A 173 -16.80 12.33 24.82
CA GLY A 173 -17.15 11.25 25.79
C GLY A 173 -17.28 9.81 25.30
N GLY A 174 -16.88 9.48 24.06
CA GLY A 174 -16.91 8.11 23.51
C GLY A 174 -15.58 7.34 23.62
N SER A 175 -15.55 6.15 23.00
CA SER A 175 -14.30 5.39 22.74
C SER A 175 -13.35 6.20 21.84
N ASN A 176 -12.06 5.91 21.86
CA ASN A 176 -11.11 6.73 21.10
C ASN A 176 -11.04 6.32 19.62
N SER A 177 -10.86 7.28 18.72
CA SER A 177 -10.74 7.02 17.27
C SER A 177 -9.36 6.48 16.90
N LEU A 178 -8.30 7.12 17.40
CA LEU A 178 -6.92 6.65 17.29
C LEU A 178 -6.31 6.54 18.69
N THR A 179 -5.76 5.37 19.04
CA THR A 179 -5.09 5.16 20.33
C THR A 179 -3.64 4.75 20.15
N PHE A 180 -2.74 5.38 20.90
CA PHE A 180 -1.38 4.90 21.11
C PHE A 180 -1.25 4.39 22.55
N GLN A 181 -0.76 3.16 22.75
CA GLN A 181 -0.61 2.55 24.08
C GLN A 181 0.65 1.69 24.15
N GLY A 182 1.15 1.44 25.37
CA GLY A 182 2.29 0.55 25.60
C GLY A 182 3.63 1.27 25.55
N ASN A 183 4.72 0.50 25.51
CA ASN A 183 6.10 1.00 25.52
C ASN A 183 6.77 0.90 24.13
N SER A 184 5.99 0.86 23.06
CA SER A 184 6.49 0.89 21.68
C SER A 184 6.96 2.29 21.29
N ILE A 185 8.07 2.40 20.55
CA ILE A 185 8.42 3.61 19.80
C ILE A 185 7.71 3.53 18.44
N THR A 186 6.78 4.44 18.18
CA THR A 186 6.09 4.50 16.88
C THR A 186 6.75 5.54 15.98
N THR A 187 7.16 5.14 14.77
CA THR A 187 7.68 6.06 13.75
C THR A 187 6.67 6.17 12.61
N VAL A 188 6.13 7.37 12.40
CA VAL A 188 5.20 7.67 11.32
C VAL A 188 5.90 8.57 10.31
N THR A 189 5.88 8.20 9.03
CA THR A 189 6.32 9.08 7.94
C THR A 189 5.11 9.44 7.09
N GLY A 190 4.72 10.71 7.05
CA GLY A 190 3.44 11.17 6.52
C GLY A 190 2.53 11.75 7.60
N ASP A 191 1.35 12.22 7.19
CA ASP A 191 0.41 12.90 8.07
C ASP A 191 -0.47 11.91 8.85
N ILE A 192 -0.89 12.28 10.05
CA ILE A 192 -1.88 11.55 10.85
C ILE A 192 -3.18 12.35 10.83
N TRP A 193 -4.28 11.70 10.51
CA TRP A 193 -5.61 12.30 10.51
C TRP A 193 -6.60 11.43 11.28
N SER A 194 -7.28 12.01 12.25
CA SER A 194 -8.35 11.35 12.98
C SER A 194 -9.63 12.15 12.88
N ASN A 195 -10.72 11.50 12.46
CA ASN A 195 -12.05 12.11 12.50
C ASN A 195 -12.62 12.23 13.93
N GLY A 196 -11.97 11.60 14.91
CA GLY A 196 -12.34 11.66 16.31
C GLY A 196 -11.19 12.21 17.14
N ASN A 197 -11.07 11.75 18.39
CA ASN A 197 -9.91 12.10 19.20
C ASN A 197 -8.69 11.22 18.85
N ILE A 198 -7.51 11.77 19.11
CA ILE A 198 -6.27 10.99 19.20
C ILE A 198 -5.91 10.92 20.68
N PHE A 199 -5.78 9.69 21.17
CA PHE A 199 -5.55 9.45 22.58
C PHE A 199 -4.23 8.70 22.80
N ASP A 200 -3.33 9.31 23.56
CA ASP A 200 -2.03 8.74 23.89
C ASP A 200 -1.98 8.27 25.36
N GLN A 201 -1.81 6.96 25.53
CA GLN A 201 -1.54 6.26 26.77
C GLN A 201 -0.19 5.51 26.69
N SER A 202 0.71 5.93 25.78
CA SER A 202 2.05 5.37 25.70
C SER A 202 2.79 5.55 27.04
N GLY A 203 3.48 4.49 27.47
CA GLY A 203 4.36 4.48 28.64
C GLY A 203 5.61 5.31 28.38
N ALA A 204 6.84 4.85 28.56
CA ALA A 204 8.02 5.74 28.44
C ALA A 204 8.44 6.09 27.00
N ALA A 205 7.88 5.43 25.97
CA ALA A 205 8.51 5.32 24.65
C ALA A 205 8.04 6.32 23.57
N GLY A 206 6.77 6.76 23.58
CA GLY A 206 6.19 7.68 22.58
C GLY A 206 6.53 7.39 21.11
N GLY A 207 7.01 8.39 20.35
CA GLY A 207 7.24 8.22 18.91
C GLY A 207 7.76 9.43 18.13
N PHE A 208 7.90 9.24 16.82
CA PHE A 208 8.35 10.25 15.85
C PHE A 208 7.32 10.37 14.73
N VAL A 209 6.91 11.59 14.38
CA VAL A 209 6.03 11.87 13.23
C VAL A 209 6.75 12.80 12.25
N ASN A 210 7.11 12.26 11.09
CA ASN A 210 7.61 13.02 9.96
C ASN A 210 6.44 13.50 9.08
N GLY A 211 5.63 14.42 9.62
CA GLY A 211 4.41 14.93 9.01
C GLY A 211 3.58 15.77 10.00
N ASN A 212 2.35 16.10 9.62
CA ASN A 212 1.39 16.83 10.44
C ASN A 212 0.44 15.88 11.18
N VAL A 213 -0.24 16.39 12.20
CA VAL A 213 -1.22 15.64 12.99
C VAL A 213 -2.51 16.44 13.11
N PHE A 214 -3.64 15.81 12.75
CA PHE A 214 -4.96 16.43 12.77
C PHE A 214 -5.99 15.61 13.55
N ASP A 215 -6.79 16.28 14.38
CA ASP A 215 -7.97 15.73 15.07
C ASP A 215 -9.17 16.68 14.96
N ILE A 216 -10.42 16.19 15.03
CA ILE A 216 -11.61 17.04 14.83
C ILE A 216 -12.14 17.63 16.15
N CYS A 217 -11.75 17.07 17.29
CA CYS A 217 -12.37 17.43 18.56
C CYS A 217 -12.15 18.91 18.95
N PRO A 218 -13.19 19.66 19.35
CA PRO A 218 -13.06 21.09 19.65
C PRO A 218 -12.34 21.33 21.00
N ALA A 219 -11.11 21.89 20.90
CA ALA A 219 -10.17 22.42 21.93
C ALA A 219 -9.12 21.47 22.54
N PRO A 220 -7.88 21.97 22.79
CA PRO A 220 -6.81 22.27 21.81
C PRO A 220 -6.36 20.98 21.05
N PRO A 221 -5.57 21.07 19.96
CA PRO A 221 -5.20 19.91 19.14
C PRO A 221 -4.58 18.79 19.99
N ALA A 222 -4.89 17.53 19.62
CA ALA A 222 -4.51 16.32 20.35
C ALA A 222 -3.07 16.29 20.91
N PRO A 223 -2.86 15.63 22.07
CA PRO A 223 -1.74 15.83 22.98
C PRO A 223 -0.49 15.01 22.63
N LEU A 224 -0.10 14.94 21.36
CA LEU A 224 1.17 14.30 21.02
C LEU A 224 2.40 15.14 21.44
N THR A 225 2.29 16.05 22.42
CA THR A 225 3.43 16.73 23.06
C THR A 225 3.11 17.21 24.49
N PRO A 226 4.02 17.12 25.51
CA PRO A 226 5.38 16.49 25.57
C PRO A 226 5.60 15.49 26.76
N PRO A 227 6.73 14.74 26.90
CA PRO A 227 8.02 14.74 26.19
C PRO A 227 8.32 13.49 25.33
N LYS A 228 7.34 12.62 25.10
CA LYS A 228 7.60 11.30 24.48
C LYS A 228 7.56 11.29 22.95
N TRP A 229 7.03 12.35 22.35
CA TRP A 229 6.79 12.44 20.91
C TRP A 229 7.57 13.60 20.28
N SER A 230 8.12 13.35 19.09
CA SER A 230 8.78 14.35 18.24
C SER A 230 8.05 14.47 16.91
N ILE A 231 7.48 15.64 16.64
CA ILE A 231 6.70 15.92 15.43
C ILE A 231 7.46 16.98 14.63
N THR A 232 7.69 16.70 13.35
CA THR A 232 8.37 17.63 12.43
C THR A 232 7.41 18.67 11.85
N GLY A 233 6.14 18.31 11.63
CA GLY A 233 5.08 19.18 11.14
C GLY A 233 4.28 19.84 12.26
N ALA A 234 3.08 20.31 11.93
CA ALA A 234 2.19 20.98 12.87
C ALA A 234 1.11 20.05 13.44
N GLN A 235 0.54 20.47 14.58
CA GLN A 235 -0.64 19.88 15.18
C GLN A 235 -1.78 20.88 15.08
N ALA A 236 -2.91 20.50 14.48
CA ALA A 236 -4.05 21.40 14.27
C ALA A 236 -5.37 20.63 14.28
N ASN A 237 -6.47 21.35 14.53
CA ASN A 237 -7.78 20.75 14.37
C ASN A 237 -8.09 20.58 12.88
N GLY A 238 -8.52 19.38 12.49
CA GLY A 238 -8.94 19.02 11.14
C GLY A 238 -10.47 19.11 10.95
N PHE A 239 -10.93 18.55 9.84
CA PHE A 239 -12.35 18.38 9.48
C PHE A 239 -12.64 16.92 9.16
N ASN A 240 -13.93 16.60 9.03
CA ASN A 240 -14.39 15.23 8.79
C ASN A 240 -14.00 14.77 7.39
N ILE A 241 -13.12 13.76 7.31
CA ILE A 241 -12.73 13.12 6.06
C ILE A 241 -13.65 11.92 5.83
N PRO A 242 -14.46 11.90 4.75
CA PRO A 242 -15.21 10.71 4.38
C PRO A 242 -14.28 9.60 3.89
N ASP A 243 -14.79 8.37 3.82
CA ASP A 243 -14.07 7.25 3.25
C ASP A 243 -13.47 7.61 1.85
N PRO A 244 -12.15 7.43 1.64
CA PRO A 244 -11.50 7.47 0.34
C PRO A 244 -12.24 6.79 -0.82
N ASN A 245 -13.07 5.78 -0.53
CA ASN A 245 -13.84 5.01 -1.49
C ASN A 245 -12.94 4.27 -2.50
N TYR A 246 -11.97 3.52 -2.00
CA TYR A 246 -11.12 2.68 -2.83
C TYR A 246 -11.97 1.63 -3.55
N ALA A 247 -11.74 1.49 -4.87
CA ALA A 247 -12.49 0.54 -5.68
C ALA A 247 -12.26 -0.90 -5.21
N LEU A 248 -13.31 -1.72 -5.27
CA LEU A 248 -13.21 -3.14 -4.96
C LEU A 248 -12.19 -3.83 -5.88
N PRO A 249 -11.24 -4.61 -5.34
CA PRO A 249 -10.34 -5.41 -6.16
C PRO A 249 -11.14 -6.47 -6.94
N PRO A 250 -10.68 -6.91 -8.11
CA PRO A 250 -11.36 -7.93 -8.90
C PRO A 250 -11.32 -9.30 -8.18
N ILE A 251 -12.44 -9.66 -7.53
CA ILE A 251 -12.54 -10.89 -6.74
C ILE A 251 -12.57 -12.12 -7.64
N ASN A 252 -11.66 -13.07 -7.38
CA ASN A 252 -11.68 -14.38 -8.02
C ASN A 252 -12.63 -15.34 -7.29
N ALA A 253 -13.72 -15.74 -7.96
CA ALA A 253 -14.75 -16.63 -7.43
C ALA A 253 -14.34 -18.12 -7.37
N THR A 254 -13.18 -18.49 -7.91
CA THR A 254 -12.67 -19.87 -7.89
C THR A 254 -12.47 -20.33 -6.45
N SER A 255 -13.14 -21.40 -6.04
CA SER A 255 -13.02 -21.93 -4.67
C SER A 255 -11.64 -22.54 -4.46
N GLN A 256 -10.97 -22.13 -3.39
CA GLN A 256 -9.67 -22.65 -2.95
C GLN A 256 -9.80 -23.24 -1.54
N THR A 257 -8.89 -24.15 -1.19
CA THR A 257 -8.83 -24.80 0.12
C THR A 257 -7.38 -24.86 0.58
N TRP A 258 -7.09 -24.38 1.78
CA TRP A 258 -5.75 -24.38 2.35
C TRP A 258 -5.57 -25.63 3.23
N ASN A 259 -5.08 -26.72 2.63
CA ASN A 259 -5.03 -28.04 3.26
C ASN A 259 -3.58 -28.47 3.58
N SER A 260 -2.63 -27.68 3.12
CA SER A 260 -1.20 -27.95 3.16
C SER A 260 -0.66 -27.87 4.59
N THR A 261 0.24 -28.81 4.93
CA THR A 261 0.85 -28.85 6.26
C THR A 261 2.11 -27.97 6.34
N THR A 262 2.89 -27.87 5.26
CA THR A 262 4.08 -26.99 5.14
C THR A 262 4.60 -26.98 3.69
N ARG A 263 5.37 -25.95 3.32
CA ARG A 263 6.08 -25.79 2.03
C ARG A 263 5.15 -25.86 0.83
N SER A 264 4.05 -25.13 0.87
CA SER A 264 3.09 -25.05 -0.23
C SER A 264 3.01 -23.66 -0.85
N VAL A 265 2.56 -23.64 -2.10
CA VAL A 265 2.15 -22.44 -2.83
C VAL A 265 0.63 -22.41 -2.89
N GLU A 266 0.03 -21.47 -2.19
CA GLU A 266 -1.40 -21.22 -2.17
C GLU A 266 -1.80 -20.32 -3.35
N GLN A 267 -2.88 -20.68 -4.04
CA GLN A 267 -3.33 -19.99 -5.26
C GLN A 267 -4.39 -18.93 -4.94
N PRO A 268 -4.45 -17.81 -5.68
CA PRO A 268 -5.49 -16.82 -5.48
C PRO A 268 -6.88 -17.40 -5.76
N GLY A 269 -7.90 -16.86 -5.07
CA GLY A 269 -9.26 -17.36 -5.14
C GLY A 269 -10.03 -17.15 -3.84
N THR A 270 -11.17 -17.83 -3.73
CA THR A 270 -12.10 -17.74 -2.60
C THR A 270 -11.88 -18.89 -1.61
N TYR A 271 -11.45 -18.55 -0.40
CA TYR A 271 -11.29 -19.44 0.74
C TYR A 271 -12.52 -19.32 1.63
N ASN A 272 -13.34 -20.38 1.68
CA ASN A 272 -14.60 -20.38 2.45
C ASN A 272 -14.39 -20.64 3.95
N ALA A 273 -13.27 -21.27 4.32
CA ALA A 273 -12.89 -21.52 5.71
C ALA A 273 -11.63 -20.72 6.04
N ASP A 274 -11.51 -20.32 7.31
CA ASP A 274 -10.27 -19.76 7.84
C ASP A 274 -9.16 -20.84 7.78
N PRO A 275 -8.02 -20.58 7.10
CA PRO A 275 -6.88 -21.48 7.13
C PRO A 275 -6.37 -21.80 8.53
N HIS A 276 -6.53 -20.88 9.48
CA HIS A 276 -6.19 -21.02 10.90
C HIS A 276 -4.84 -21.72 11.14
N LEU A 277 -3.76 -21.04 10.77
CA LEU A 277 -2.39 -21.56 10.86
C LEU A 277 -1.97 -21.66 12.33
N SER A 278 -2.02 -22.88 12.90
CA SER A 278 -1.78 -23.12 14.33
C SER A 278 -0.27 -23.12 14.71
N GLY A 279 0.05 -23.12 16.01
CA GLY A 279 1.43 -23.13 16.50
C GLY A 279 2.20 -24.37 16.02
N GLY A 280 3.23 -24.16 15.19
CA GLY A 280 3.95 -25.22 14.47
C GLY A 280 3.64 -25.28 12.96
N ALA A 281 2.78 -24.38 12.47
CA ALA A 281 2.49 -24.25 11.04
C ALA A 281 3.78 -24.01 10.24
N GLY A 282 3.78 -24.54 9.02
CA GLY A 282 4.95 -24.56 8.15
C GLY A 282 5.21 -23.26 7.40
N CYS A 283 5.78 -23.42 6.21
CA CYS A 283 6.13 -22.36 5.29
C CYS A 283 5.06 -22.26 4.20
N TYR A 284 4.49 -21.09 3.97
CA TYR A 284 3.44 -20.91 2.99
C TYR A 284 3.74 -19.73 2.07
N PHE A 285 3.52 -19.95 0.79
CA PHE A 285 3.77 -18.98 -0.26
C PHE A 285 2.46 -18.61 -0.92
N LEU A 286 2.14 -17.32 -1.00
CA LEU A 286 1.00 -16.83 -1.76
C LEU A 286 1.48 -16.49 -3.17
N ALA A 287 0.90 -17.12 -4.20
CA ALA A 287 1.03 -16.66 -5.58
C ALA A 287 0.43 -15.26 -5.76
N ALA A 288 0.82 -14.53 -6.82
CA ALA A 288 0.28 -13.19 -7.07
C ALA A 288 -1.25 -13.23 -7.31
N GLY A 289 -1.99 -12.28 -6.75
CA GLY A 289 -3.43 -12.17 -6.97
C GLY A 289 -4.26 -11.76 -5.76
N VAL A 290 -5.58 -11.87 -5.91
CA VAL A 290 -6.55 -11.49 -4.88
C VAL A 290 -7.02 -12.75 -4.15
N TYR A 291 -6.85 -12.76 -2.82
CA TYR A 291 -7.27 -13.82 -1.91
C TYR A 291 -8.52 -13.38 -1.17
N ASN A 292 -9.65 -14.04 -1.42
CA ASN A 292 -10.93 -13.75 -0.77
C ASN A 292 -11.14 -14.70 0.41
N PHE A 293 -10.79 -14.25 1.62
CA PHE A 293 -10.91 -15.02 2.85
C PHE A 293 -12.26 -14.79 3.54
N LYS A 294 -13.29 -15.53 3.13
CA LYS A 294 -14.65 -15.40 3.70
C LYS A 294 -14.72 -15.79 5.17
N GLY A 295 -13.94 -16.78 5.59
CA GLY A 295 -13.86 -17.24 6.98
C GLY A 295 -12.93 -16.40 7.85
N GLY A 296 -12.19 -15.45 7.27
CA GLY A 296 -11.06 -14.80 7.92
C GLY A 296 -9.72 -15.47 7.63
N LEU A 297 -8.67 -14.89 8.19
CA LEU A 297 -7.29 -15.37 8.14
C LEU A 297 -6.69 -15.27 9.54
N THR A 298 -6.56 -16.40 10.20
CA THR A 298 -5.89 -16.51 11.49
C THR A 298 -4.49 -17.12 11.33
N GLN A 299 -3.48 -16.43 11.82
CA GLN A 299 -2.09 -16.91 11.89
C GLN A 299 -1.61 -16.92 13.35
N LEU A 300 -1.55 -18.10 13.95
CA LEU A 300 -1.01 -18.33 15.30
C LEU A 300 0.47 -18.77 15.27
N GLY A 301 0.94 -19.25 14.12
CA GLY A 301 2.30 -19.77 13.92
C GLY A 301 2.68 -19.84 12.44
N GLY A 302 3.92 -20.26 12.18
CA GLY A 302 4.43 -20.47 10.83
C GLY A 302 4.89 -19.20 10.13
N PHE A 303 5.23 -19.35 8.86
CA PHE A 303 5.72 -18.27 8.02
C PHE A 303 4.89 -18.16 6.76
N ILE A 304 4.24 -17.01 6.55
CA ILE A 304 3.55 -16.70 5.29
C ILE A 304 4.40 -15.68 4.55
N SER A 305 4.64 -15.91 3.28
CA SER A 305 5.14 -14.85 2.40
C SER A 305 4.32 -14.72 1.15
N SER A 306 4.18 -13.49 0.67
CA SER A 306 3.78 -13.25 -0.71
C SER A 306 4.84 -13.79 -1.65
N ASN A 307 4.60 -13.67 -2.95
CA ASN A 307 5.44 -14.26 -3.98
C ASN A 307 6.81 -13.55 -4.10
N GLU A 308 7.60 -13.45 -3.04
CA GLU A 308 9.00 -13.09 -3.08
C GLU A 308 9.82 -14.36 -3.35
N LEU A 309 10.90 -14.24 -4.12
CA LEU A 309 11.75 -15.37 -4.52
C LEU A 309 13.16 -15.14 -3.97
N ARG A 310 13.68 -16.08 -3.18
CA ARG A 310 15.05 -16.02 -2.63
C ARG A 310 15.92 -17.14 -3.21
N PRO A 311 17.24 -16.94 -3.30
CA PRO A 311 18.14 -18.02 -3.67
C PRO A 311 18.30 -19.06 -2.56
N PRO A 312 18.70 -20.29 -2.92
CA PRO A 312 19.22 -21.24 -1.94
C PRO A 312 20.52 -20.72 -1.31
N ASP A 313 20.71 -20.92 -0.01
CA ASP A 313 21.86 -20.43 0.75
C ASP A 313 22.19 -18.94 0.53
N GLU A 314 21.33 -18.06 0.99
CA GLU A 314 21.53 -16.61 0.98
C GLU A 314 22.90 -16.22 1.58
N PRO A 315 23.65 -15.33 0.91
CA PRO A 315 24.93 -14.85 1.40
C PRO A 315 24.75 -13.97 2.64
N ASN A 316 25.72 -14.01 3.54
CA ASN A 316 25.76 -13.11 4.68
C ASN A 316 26.16 -11.70 4.20
N LEU A 317 25.23 -10.76 4.38
CA LEU A 317 25.35 -9.37 3.97
C LEU A 317 25.67 -8.47 5.17
N THR A 318 26.52 -7.47 4.96
CA THR A 318 26.73 -6.35 5.88
C THR A 318 26.86 -5.05 5.08
N SER A 319 27.09 -3.92 5.75
CA SER A 319 27.31 -2.63 5.08
C SER A 319 28.53 -1.92 5.63
N THR A 320 29.19 -1.13 4.78
CA THR A 320 30.35 -0.34 5.18
C THR A 320 29.97 0.77 6.15
N THR A 321 30.73 0.98 7.21
CA THR A 321 30.49 2.09 8.17
C THR A 321 31.23 3.39 7.79
N SER A 322 32.16 3.33 6.83
CA SER A 322 32.83 4.48 6.24
C SER A 322 33.12 4.25 4.76
N ALA A 323 33.32 5.35 4.02
CA ALA A 323 33.74 5.29 2.62
C ALA A 323 35.14 4.65 2.48
N LEU A 324 35.38 3.99 1.34
CA LEU A 324 36.67 3.37 1.00
C LEU A 324 37.30 4.09 -0.19
N THR A 325 38.54 4.52 -0.04
CA THR A 325 39.31 5.25 -1.06
C THR A 325 40.77 4.86 -1.01
N GLY A 326 41.41 4.68 -2.18
CA GLY A 326 42.83 4.35 -2.28
C GLY A 326 43.12 2.88 -1.96
N THR A 327 44.30 2.59 -1.41
CA THR A 327 44.69 1.22 -1.02
C THR A 327 44.09 0.86 0.34
N ILE A 328 43.36 -0.23 0.38
CA ILE A 328 42.70 -0.74 1.59
C ILE A 328 43.25 -2.11 1.99
N THR A 329 43.41 -2.27 3.30
CA THR A 329 43.83 -3.52 3.96
C THR A 329 42.76 -4.04 4.94
N SER A 330 41.69 -3.28 5.14
CA SER A 330 40.55 -3.68 5.97
C SER A 330 39.30 -2.94 5.53
N ILE A 331 38.16 -3.64 5.54
CA ILE A 331 36.85 -3.07 5.21
C ILE A 331 36.09 -2.85 6.53
N PRO A 332 35.83 -1.60 6.95
CA PRO A 332 35.03 -1.30 8.13
C PRO A 332 33.55 -1.58 7.85
N VAL A 333 32.92 -2.39 8.70
CA VAL A 333 31.56 -2.90 8.49
C VAL A 333 30.72 -2.80 9.75
N VAL A 334 29.40 -2.83 9.58
CA VAL A 334 28.48 -3.14 10.69
C VAL A 334 28.82 -4.53 11.23
N ALA A 335 28.73 -4.69 12.55
CA ALA A 335 29.15 -5.90 13.26
C ALA A 335 28.62 -7.17 12.57
N LEU A 336 29.55 -8.07 12.22
CA LEU A 336 29.25 -9.28 11.47
C LEU A 336 28.34 -10.22 12.27
N GLN A 337 27.30 -10.75 11.62
CA GLN A 337 26.41 -11.76 12.23
C GLN A 337 27.04 -13.17 12.20
N VAL A 338 27.88 -13.43 11.19
CA VAL A 338 28.57 -14.71 10.97
C VAL A 338 30.05 -14.44 10.73
N ALA A 339 30.91 -15.35 11.19
CA ALA A 339 32.33 -15.29 10.89
C ALA A 339 32.58 -15.42 9.37
N VAL A 340 33.49 -14.60 8.84
CA VAL A 340 33.94 -14.67 7.45
C VAL A 340 35.21 -15.53 7.40
N PRO A 341 35.21 -16.63 6.62
CA PRO A 341 36.37 -17.52 6.54
C PRO A 341 37.62 -16.81 6.01
N GLY A 342 38.80 -17.20 6.52
CA GLY A 342 40.07 -16.72 5.96
C GLY A 342 40.32 -17.28 4.56
N ASN A 343 41.05 -16.52 3.72
CA ASN A 343 41.27 -16.82 2.29
C ASN A 343 39.99 -16.90 1.45
N SER A 344 38.86 -16.43 1.98
CA SER A 344 37.63 -16.24 1.19
C SER A 344 37.68 -14.92 0.42
N THR A 345 36.63 -14.64 -0.35
CA THR A 345 36.48 -13.36 -1.06
C THR A 345 35.30 -12.61 -0.50
N VAL A 346 35.41 -11.29 -0.44
CA VAL A 346 34.34 -10.35 -0.07
C VAL A 346 34.19 -9.33 -1.17
N THR A 347 32.95 -9.03 -1.56
CA THR A 347 32.65 -8.09 -2.64
C THR A 347 32.02 -6.83 -2.06
N VAL A 348 32.54 -5.66 -2.43
CA VAL A 348 31.99 -4.35 -2.05
C VAL A 348 32.15 -3.35 -3.20
N GLY A 349 31.09 -2.61 -3.52
CA GLY A 349 31.09 -1.64 -4.62
C GLY A 349 31.43 -2.25 -5.98
N GLY A 350 31.05 -3.51 -6.20
CA GLY A 350 31.35 -4.26 -7.43
C GLY A 350 32.79 -4.78 -7.53
N GLN A 351 33.61 -4.62 -6.50
CA GLN A 351 35.00 -5.09 -6.47
C GLN A 351 35.17 -6.23 -5.46
N ALA A 352 35.88 -7.28 -5.88
CA ALA A 352 36.22 -8.43 -5.04
C ALA A 352 37.54 -8.17 -4.29
N PHE A 353 37.59 -8.56 -3.01
CA PHE A 353 38.74 -8.46 -2.13
C PHE A 353 39.01 -9.82 -1.49
N THR A 354 40.27 -10.26 -1.47
CA THR A 354 40.65 -11.49 -0.78
C THR A 354 40.78 -11.24 0.72
N VAL A 355 40.01 -11.97 1.52
CA VAL A 355 40.11 -11.94 2.99
C VAL A 355 41.42 -12.58 3.41
N THR A 356 42.13 -11.95 4.33
CA THR A 356 43.38 -12.51 4.87
C THR A 356 43.16 -13.89 5.50
N SER A 357 44.22 -14.67 5.67
CA SER A 357 44.15 -16.02 6.24
C SER A 357 43.56 -16.06 7.66
N ALA A 358 43.56 -14.93 8.39
CA ALA A 358 42.97 -14.82 9.72
C ALA A 358 41.43 -14.82 9.71
N GLY A 359 40.79 -14.45 8.59
CA GLY A 359 39.35 -14.27 8.51
C GLY A 359 38.85 -13.11 9.39
N ALA A 360 37.54 -13.08 9.63
CA ALA A 360 36.91 -12.18 10.59
C ALA A 360 35.90 -12.95 11.45
N ALA A 361 35.94 -12.75 12.78
CA ALA A 361 35.01 -13.43 13.70
C ALA A 361 33.60 -12.80 13.66
N ALA A 362 32.59 -13.54 14.13
CA ALA A 362 31.28 -12.96 14.41
C ALA A 362 31.41 -11.83 15.45
N GLY A 363 30.66 -10.75 15.26
CA GLY A 363 30.76 -9.51 16.04
C GLY A 363 31.89 -8.56 15.61
N ALA A 364 32.80 -8.98 14.72
CA ALA A 364 33.85 -8.07 14.23
C ALA A 364 33.24 -6.91 13.44
N THR A 365 33.78 -5.71 13.64
CA THR A 365 33.38 -4.46 12.95
C THR A 365 34.30 -4.12 11.78
N SER A 366 35.19 -5.03 11.40
CA SER A 366 36.02 -4.90 10.21
C SER A 366 36.45 -6.26 9.66
N ILE A 367 36.58 -6.34 8.34
CA ILE A 367 37.05 -7.52 7.61
C ILE A 367 38.46 -7.24 7.09
N PRO A 368 39.50 -7.96 7.55
CA PRO A 368 40.87 -7.78 7.07
C PRO A 368 41.02 -8.38 5.67
N VAL A 369 41.51 -7.58 4.72
CA VAL A 369 41.67 -7.96 3.30
C VAL A 369 43.12 -7.79 2.85
N ALA A 370 43.52 -8.56 1.84
CA ALA A 370 44.76 -8.35 1.13
C ALA A 370 44.81 -6.92 0.58
N SER A 371 46.00 -6.31 0.62
CA SER A 371 46.20 -4.94 0.16
C SER A 371 45.78 -4.79 -1.29
N GLN A 372 44.74 -4.01 -1.54
CA GLN A 372 44.18 -3.80 -2.86
C GLN A 372 43.72 -2.35 -3.01
N THR A 373 43.95 -1.78 -4.19
CA THR A 373 43.51 -0.41 -4.50
C THR A 373 42.09 -0.42 -5.03
N VAL A 374 41.23 0.42 -4.43
CA VAL A 374 39.85 0.60 -4.89
C VAL A 374 39.83 1.45 -6.15
N SER A 375 39.07 1.03 -7.16
CA SER A 375 38.73 1.89 -8.29
C SER A 375 37.69 2.93 -7.84
N GLY A 376 38.12 4.18 -7.64
CA GLY A 376 37.27 5.29 -7.22
C GLY A 376 36.96 5.31 -5.71
N THR A 377 35.84 5.93 -5.34
CA THR A 377 35.35 6.01 -3.97
C THR A 377 34.14 5.09 -3.79
N ILE A 378 34.25 4.10 -2.91
CA ILE A 378 33.09 3.33 -2.45
C ILE A 378 32.44 4.12 -1.32
N ALA A 379 31.17 4.47 -1.46
CA ALA A 379 30.45 5.29 -0.48
C ALA A 379 30.23 4.55 0.86
N THR A 380 30.06 5.30 1.93
CA THR A 380 29.56 4.76 3.21
C THR A 380 28.20 4.07 2.99
N ARG A 381 27.90 3.04 3.79
CA ARG A 381 26.71 2.17 3.65
C ARG A 381 26.61 1.36 2.36
N SER A 382 27.71 1.21 1.62
CA SER A 382 27.78 0.25 0.52
C SER A 382 27.58 -1.18 1.04
N VAL A 383 26.84 -1.99 0.29
CA VAL A 383 26.60 -3.41 0.62
C VAL A 383 27.89 -4.19 0.46
N VAL A 384 28.16 -5.06 1.44
CA VAL A 384 29.30 -5.96 1.50
C VAL A 384 28.78 -7.39 1.50
N VAL A 385 29.17 -8.16 0.49
CA VAL A 385 28.76 -9.56 0.31
C VAL A 385 29.90 -10.46 0.71
N THR A 386 29.61 -11.43 1.58
CA THR A 386 30.59 -12.39 2.07
C THR A 386 30.31 -13.79 1.55
N MET A 387 31.35 -14.62 1.40
CA MET A 387 31.23 -16.06 1.10
C MET A 387 30.81 -16.91 2.32
N ALA A 388 30.20 -16.29 3.32
CA ALA A 388 29.61 -16.99 4.44
C ALA A 388 28.10 -17.09 4.24
N ARG A 389 27.50 -18.20 4.67
CA ARG A 389 26.05 -18.34 4.71
C ARG A 389 25.47 -17.38 5.75
N ALA A 390 24.33 -16.75 5.45
CA ALA A 390 23.61 -15.95 6.44
C ALA A 390 23.21 -16.81 7.66
N LEU A 391 23.34 -16.24 8.87
CA LEU A 391 23.03 -16.92 10.14
C LEU A 391 21.58 -17.41 10.16
N ARG A 392 20.67 -16.55 9.68
CA ARG A 392 19.27 -16.85 9.43
C ARG A 392 19.01 -16.55 7.96
N GLN A 393 18.50 -17.53 7.23
CA GLN A 393 17.97 -17.32 5.89
C GLN A 393 16.67 -16.51 6.03
N PHE A 394 16.31 -15.70 5.05
CA PHE A 394 15.05 -14.97 5.05
C PHE A 394 13.86 -15.90 5.28
N TRP A 395 13.86 -17.03 4.58
CA TRP A 395 12.87 -18.08 4.74
C TRP A 395 12.93 -18.82 6.09
N ASP A 396 14.04 -18.74 6.83
CA ASP A 396 14.21 -19.41 8.12
C ASP A 396 14.36 -18.42 9.30
N MET A 397 13.86 -17.20 9.12
CA MET A 397 14.02 -16.12 10.07
C MET A 397 13.38 -16.43 11.43
N ASN A 398 12.20 -17.05 11.44
CA ASN A 398 11.51 -17.55 12.64
C ASN A 398 11.93 -18.97 13.08
N GLY A 399 12.85 -19.62 12.37
CA GLY A 399 13.31 -20.97 12.70
C GLY A 399 12.36 -22.10 12.29
N VAL A 400 11.40 -21.86 11.38
CA VAL A 400 10.49 -22.93 10.87
C VAL A 400 11.10 -23.79 9.76
N GLY A 401 12.34 -23.53 9.37
CA GLY A 401 13.14 -24.38 8.48
C GLY A 401 12.78 -24.28 7.00
N CYS A 402 12.30 -23.13 6.52
CA CYS A 402 11.93 -22.96 5.11
C CYS A 402 13.13 -22.67 4.18
N GLY A 403 14.29 -22.37 4.75
CA GLY A 403 15.49 -22.09 3.98
C GLY A 403 15.90 -23.28 3.10
N SER A 404 16.26 -22.99 1.87
CA SER A 404 16.85 -23.95 0.94
C SER A 404 18.38 -23.86 0.97
N SER A 405 19.03 -24.91 0.47
CA SER A 405 20.49 -25.00 0.33
C SER A 405 20.84 -25.72 -0.96
N PHE A 406 22.08 -25.56 -1.43
CA PHE A 406 22.58 -26.32 -2.56
C PHE A 406 23.91 -26.98 -2.25
N SER A 407 24.24 -28.03 -2.98
CA SER A 407 25.48 -28.80 -2.83
C SER A 407 26.10 -29.08 -4.18
N LEU A 408 27.43 -29.21 -4.17
CA LEU A 408 28.24 -29.47 -5.35
C LEU A 408 28.96 -30.81 -5.17
N ALA A 409 29.01 -31.62 -6.22
CA ALA A 409 29.81 -32.83 -6.25
C ALA A 409 30.59 -32.94 -7.57
N ALA A 410 31.85 -33.31 -7.49
CA ALA A 410 32.67 -33.68 -8.64
C ALA A 410 32.34 -35.12 -9.05
N LEU A 411 31.99 -35.34 -10.32
CA LEU A 411 31.60 -36.65 -10.86
C LEU A 411 32.36 -37.03 -12.12
N GLY A 412 32.65 -38.32 -12.28
CA GLY A 412 33.13 -38.91 -13.54
C GLY A 412 34.52 -38.45 -13.98
N SER A 413 34.89 -38.82 -15.21
CA SER A 413 36.22 -38.58 -15.82
C SER A 413 36.18 -37.78 -17.14
N THR A 414 35.01 -37.28 -17.53
CA THR A 414 34.76 -36.60 -18.81
C THR A 414 34.03 -35.30 -18.55
N GLY A 415 34.32 -34.23 -19.28
CA GLY A 415 33.64 -32.94 -19.17
C GLY A 415 34.64 -31.78 -19.07
N PHE A 416 34.50 -30.98 -18.01
CA PHE A 416 35.44 -29.91 -17.69
C PHE A 416 36.86 -30.44 -17.45
N SER A 417 37.86 -29.58 -17.61
CA SER A 417 39.26 -29.88 -17.26
C SER A 417 39.47 -29.96 -15.75
N SER A 418 40.59 -30.53 -15.30
CA SER A 418 40.99 -30.40 -13.90
C SER A 418 41.18 -28.93 -13.53
N GLY A 419 40.68 -28.52 -12.36
CA GLY A 419 40.74 -27.13 -11.94
C GLY A 419 39.75 -26.81 -10.83
N ALA A 420 39.80 -25.58 -10.33
CA ALA A 420 38.82 -25.07 -9.38
C ALA A 420 37.73 -24.30 -10.11
N TYR A 421 36.49 -24.53 -9.68
CA TYR A 421 35.28 -23.96 -10.26
C TYR A 421 34.46 -23.26 -9.18
N SER A 422 33.84 -22.16 -9.53
CA SER A 422 32.93 -21.37 -8.69
C SER A 422 31.52 -21.52 -9.24
N VAL A 423 30.54 -21.73 -8.38
CA VAL A 423 29.14 -21.94 -8.74
C VAL A 423 28.23 -21.11 -7.86
N GLU A 424 27.29 -20.43 -8.50
CA GLU A 424 26.16 -19.75 -7.88
C GLU A 424 24.86 -20.25 -8.51
N VAL A 425 23.79 -20.19 -7.73
CA VAL A 425 22.46 -20.65 -8.14
C VAL A 425 21.46 -19.54 -7.87
N THR A 426 20.55 -19.32 -8.80
CA THR A 426 19.36 -18.48 -8.59
C THR A 426 18.12 -19.36 -8.66
N ALA A 427 17.12 -19.00 -7.88
CA ALA A 427 15.78 -19.58 -8.00
C ALA A 427 15.01 -18.82 -9.08
N VAL A 428 14.23 -19.54 -9.89
CA VAL A 428 13.33 -18.93 -10.88
C VAL A 428 11.90 -19.41 -10.75
N ARG A 429 10.96 -18.56 -11.14
CA ARG A 429 9.53 -18.84 -11.06
C ARG A 429 8.78 -18.18 -12.21
N TRP A 430 7.79 -18.86 -12.77
CA TRP A 430 6.88 -18.28 -13.76
C TRP A 430 5.69 -17.59 -13.10
N GLU A 431 5.39 -16.37 -13.54
CA GLU A 431 4.24 -15.60 -13.07
C GLU A 431 3.26 -15.30 -14.19
N ALA A 432 2.02 -15.73 -13.97
CA ALA A 432 0.92 -15.46 -14.86
C ALA A 432 0.32 -14.07 -14.60
N ASN A 433 0.01 -13.35 -15.69
CA ASN A 433 -0.68 -12.07 -15.68
C ASN A 433 -1.99 -12.18 -16.46
N GLY A 434 -3.13 -12.11 -15.75
CA GLY A 434 -4.46 -12.22 -16.35
C GLY A 434 -4.80 -13.62 -16.88
N VAL A 435 -3.96 -14.63 -16.61
CA VAL A 435 -4.19 -16.03 -16.97
C VAL A 435 -4.05 -16.94 -15.74
N PRO A 436 -4.69 -18.13 -15.70
CA PRO A 436 -4.70 -18.98 -14.50
C PRO A 436 -3.35 -19.63 -14.17
N ASN A 437 -2.54 -19.92 -15.19
CA ASN A 437 -1.20 -20.49 -15.08
C ASN A 437 -0.38 -20.12 -16.31
N CYS A 438 0.94 -20.19 -16.21
CA CYS A 438 1.80 -19.97 -17.34
C CYS A 438 3.17 -20.65 -17.19
N SER A 439 3.81 -20.96 -18.31
CA SER A 439 5.16 -21.49 -18.41
C SER A 439 5.67 -21.31 -19.84
N GLY A 440 7.00 -21.35 -20.05
CA GLY A 440 7.59 -21.16 -21.37
C GLY A 440 7.69 -19.68 -21.75
N PRO A 441 8.14 -19.33 -22.97
CA PRO A 441 8.85 -18.08 -23.21
C PRO A 441 8.05 -16.86 -22.75
N ALA A 442 8.77 -15.91 -22.16
CA ALA A 442 8.18 -14.70 -21.63
C ALA A 442 7.22 -14.05 -22.65
N SER A 443 6.07 -13.61 -22.16
CA SER A 443 4.99 -12.96 -22.89
C SER A 443 4.38 -11.85 -22.02
N PRO A 444 3.55 -10.94 -22.56
CA PRO A 444 2.87 -9.93 -21.74
C PRO A 444 1.93 -10.51 -20.66
N ALA A 445 1.53 -11.78 -20.81
CA ALA A 445 0.68 -12.52 -19.89
C ALA A 445 1.46 -13.54 -19.03
N CYS A 446 2.77 -13.69 -19.23
CA CYS A 446 3.60 -14.66 -18.51
C CYS A 446 5.05 -14.20 -18.45
N TYR A 447 5.60 -13.97 -17.27
CA TYR A 447 6.99 -13.53 -17.15
C TYR A 447 7.76 -14.40 -16.15
N GLU A 448 9.04 -14.61 -16.43
CA GLU A 448 9.95 -15.32 -15.53
C GLU A 448 10.53 -14.32 -14.53
N ARG A 449 10.58 -14.72 -13.26
CA ARG A 449 11.32 -14.02 -12.22
C ARG A 449 12.52 -14.82 -11.81
N GLU A 450 13.56 -14.12 -11.42
CA GLU A 450 14.81 -14.71 -10.98
C GLU A 450 15.26 -14.05 -9.66
N SER A 451 15.70 -14.85 -8.70
CA SER A 451 16.19 -14.34 -7.42
C SER A 451 17.58 -13.70 -7.58
N ALA A 452 18.01 -12.96 -6.55
CA ALA A 452 19.44 -12.69 -6.34
C ALA A 452 20.25 -14.01 -6.30
N PRO A 453 21.56 -13.99 -6.59
CA PRO A 453 22.40 -15.19 -6.53
C PRO A 453 22.59 -15.70 -5.11
N SER A 454 22.72 -17.02 -4.99
CA SER A 454 23.14 -17.71 -3.76
C SER A 454 24.50 -17.24 -3.27
N MET A 455 24.87 -17.62 -2.04
CA MET A 455 26.29 -17.62 -1.67
C MET A 455 27.09 -18.45 -2.67
N CYS A 456 28.26 -17.96 -3.06
CA CYS A 456 29.11 -18.73 -3.94
C CYS A 456 29.70 -19.96 -3.24
N ARG A 457 29.71 -21.09 -3.93
CA ARG A 457 30.41 -22.31 -3.52
C ARG A 457 31.45 -22.69 -4.56
N THR A 458 32.55 -23.30 -4.09
CA THR A 458 33.62 -23.76 -4.97
C THR A 458 33.71 -25.29 -4.97
N VAL A 459 34.15 -25.85 -6.09
CA VAL A 459 34.41 -27.28 -6.26
C VAL A 459 35.70 -27.48 -7.05
N THR A 460 36.53 -28.42 -6.62
CA THR A 460 37.79 -28.74 -7.29
C THR A 460 37.67 -30.08 -8.00
N LEU A 461 37.94 -30.08 -9.31
CA LEU A 461 38.04 -31.28 -10.13
C LEU A 461 39.50 -31.74 -10.16
N ALA A 462 39.78 -32.91 -9.56
CA ALA A 462 41.13 -33.50 -9.52
C ALA A 462 41.59 -34.00 -10.90
N SER A 463 40.64 -34.35 -11.78
CA SER A 463 40.83 -34.78 -13.16
C SER A 463 39.74 -34.18 -14.03
N SER A 464 39.72 -34.45 -15.34
CA SER A 464 38.54 -34.10 -16.15
C SER A 464 37.28 -34.71 -15.53
N GLY A 465 36.17 -33.98 -15.52
CA GLY A 465 34.95 -34.43 -14.86
C GLY A 465 33.79 -33.46 -15.01
N ASN A 466 32.65 -33.89 -14.49
CA ASN A 466 31.40 -33.17 -14.45
C ASN A 466 31.17 -32.58 -13.05
N ILE A 467 30.36 -31.53 -13.00
CA ILE A 467 29.92 -30.93 -11.73
C ILE A 467 28.43 -31.22 -11.59
N LYS A 468 28.06 -31.93 -10.51
CA LYS A 468 26.66 -32.10 -10.12
C LYS A 468 26.27 -31.01 -9.14
N VAL A 469 25.21 -30.27 -9.48
CA VAL A 469 24.57 -29.30 -8.61
C VAL A 469 23.28 -29.91 -8.10
N SER A 470 23.11 -29.90 -6.78
CA SER A 470 21.95 -30.47 -6.10
C SER A 470 21.36 -29.43 -5.14
N VAL A 471 20.16 -28.94 -5.44
CA VAL A 471 19.42 -27.97 -4.65
C VAL A 471 18.39 -28.70 -3.80
N THR A 472 18.17 -28.28 -2.56
CA THR A 472 17.01 -28.74 -1.78
C THR A 472 15.77 -28.03 -2.27
N THR A 473 14.66 -28.73 -2.43
CA THR A 473 13.40 -28.18 -2.95
C THR A 473 13.02 -26.89 -2.23
N ASP A 474 12.97 -25.79 -2.99
CA ASP A 474 12.53 -24.49 -2.51
C ASP A 474 11.03 -24.34 -2.82
N PRO A 475 10.18 -24.08 -1.81
CA PRO A 475 8.75 -23.91 -2.03
C PRO A 475 8.37 -22.73 -2.94
N GLY A 476 9.25 -21.73 -3.10
CA GLY A 476 9.00 -20.57 -3.95
C GLY A 476 9.43 -20.74 -5.42
N ALA A 477 10.27 -21.74 -5.73
CA ALA A 477 10.92 -21.86 -7.04
C ALA A 477 10.34 -22.99 -7.90
N ASP A 478 10.17 -22.72 -9.19
CA ASP A 478 9.78 -23.74 -10.18
C ASP A 478 11.00 -24.42 -10.82
N ASP A 479 12.12 -23.69 -10.90
CA ASP A 479 13.39 -24.14 -11.47
C ASP A 479 14.56 -23.35 -10.85
N PHE A 480 15.79 -23.75 -11.14
CA PHE A 480 17.01 -23.11 -10.66
C PHE A 480 18.00 -22.90 -11.81
N LYS A 481 18.44 -21.67 -12.02
CA LYS A 481 19.52 -21.36 -12.98
C LYS A 481 20.87 -21.49 -12.28
N VAL A 482 21.85 -22.01 -13.02
CA VAL A 482 23.19 -22.30 -12.52
C VAL A 482 24.21 -21.46 -13.29
N TYR A 483 25.01 -20.72 -12.53
CA TYR A 483 26.08 -19.87 -13.00
C TYR A 483 27.42 -20.48 -12.62
N LEU A 484 28.39 -20.43 -13.55
CA LEU A 484 29.67 -21.08 -13.35
C LEU A 484 30.83 -20.20 -13.84
N ALA A 485 31.93 -20.23 -13.10
CA ALA A 485 33.22 -19.66 -13.51
C ALA A 485 34.37 -20.65 -13.27
N THR A 486 35.37 -20.62 -14.15
CA THR A 486 36.56 -21.49 -14.07
C THR A 486 37.64 -20.90 -13.15
N ASN A 487 37.27 -20.60 -11.91
CA ASN A 487 38.17 -20.09 -10.87
C ASN A 487 37.64 -20.47 -9.47
N ALA A 488 38.38 -20.12 -8.41
CA ALA A 488 37.98 -20.30 -7.01
C ALA A 488 37.60 -18.97 -6.32
N THR A 489 37.31 -17.93 -7.10
CA THR A 489 37.18 -16.54 -6.62
C THR A 489 35.76 -16.00 -6.75
N CYS A 490 34.86 -16.74 -7.39
CA CYS A 490 33.47 -16.33 -7.63
C CYS A 490 33.35 -14.97 -8.34
N THR A 491 34.20 -14.79 -9.35
CA THR A 491 34.17 -13.63 -10.24
C THR A 491 34.02 -14.12 -11.67
N GLY A 492 33.35 -13.32 -12.51
CA GLY A 492 33.12 -13.67 -13.91
C GLY A 492 32.24 -14.90 -14.11
N LEU A 493 31.27 -15.12 -13.21
CA LEU A 493 30.27 -16.17 -13.40
C LEU A 493 29.41 -15.86 -14.62
N THR A 494 29.09 -16.90 -15.38
CA THR A 494 28.23 -16.82 -16.56
C THR A 494 27.18 -17.92 -16.51
N TYR A 495 25.99 -17.65 -17.06
CA TYR A 495 24.92 -18.63 -17.11
C TYR A 495 25.37 -19.88 -17.86
N CYS A 496 25.16 -21.04 -17.24
CA CYS A 496 25.61 -22.32 -17.78
C CYS A 496 24.44 -23.23 -18.18
N THR A 497 23.51 -23.49 -17.26
CA THR A 497 22.35 -24.35 -17.46
C THR A 497 21.31 -24.08 -16.37
N HIS A 498 20.19 -24.78 -16.42
CA HIS A 498 19.19 -24.84 -15.35
C HIS A 498 18.90 -26.29 -14.94
N THR A 499 18.20 -26.50 -13.83
CA THR A 499 17.81 -27.84 -13.35
C THR A 499 16.67 -28.47 -14.16
N GLY A 500 15.85 -27.65 -14.80
CA GLY A 500 14.60 -28.05 -15.44
C GLY A 500 13.43 -27.99 -14.46
N THR A 501 12.26 -27.58 -14.93
CA THR A 501 11.07 -27.39 -14.11
C THR A 501 10.74 -28.62 -13.27
N GLY A 502 10.63 -28.44 -11.95
CA GLY A 502 10.34 -29.52 -11.00
C GLY A 502 11.51 -30.46 -10.68
N ASN A 503 12.69 -30.26 -11.27
CA ASN A 503 13.91 -30.96 -10.89
C ASN A 503 14.73 -30.13 -9.90
N SER A 504 15.49 -30.80 -9.04
CA SER A 504 16.40 -30.14 -8.09
C SER A 504 17.86 -30.52 -8.30
N ASN A 505 18.18 -31.18 -9.42
CA ASN A 505 19.52 -31.66 -9.72
C ASN A 505 19.88 -31.46 -11.19
N VAL A 506 21.11 -31.05 -11.45
CA VAL A 506 21.70 -31.00 -12.80
C VAL A 506 23.15 -31.46 -12.79
N THR A 507 23.56 -32.18 -13.83
CA THR A 507 24.96 -32.57 -14.04
C THR A 507 25.50 -31.84 -15.26
N ILE A 508 26.58 -31.10 -15.04
CA ILE A 508 27.14 -30.14 -15.99
C ILE A 508 28.46 -30.69 -16.52
N SER A 509 28.58 -30.78 -17.84
CA SER A 509 29.78 -31.26 -18.54
C SER A 509 30.42 -30.19 -19.43
N SER A 510 29.69 -29.12 -19.74
CA SER A 510 30.13 -27.95 -20.51
C SER A 510 29.18 -26.79 -20.25
N CYS A 511 29.63 -25.55 -20.53
CA CYS A 511 28.79 -24.35 -20.48
C CYS A 511 28.82 -23.63 -21.84
N PRO A 512 27.70 -23.04 -22.29
CA PRO A 512 27.66 -22.14 -23.43
C PRO A 512 28.54 -20.90 -23.22
N THR A 513 29.03 -20.31 -24.32
CA THR A 513 29.84 -19.08 -24.28
C THR A 513 28.99 -17.84 -24.54
N GLY A 514 29.47 -16.67 -24.11
CA GLY A 514 28.81 -15.38 -24.36
C GLY A 514 27.50 -15.17 -23.58
N GLN A 515 27.29 -15.93 -22.49
CA GLN A 515 26.10 -15.85 -21.67
C GLN A 515 26.19 -14.72 -20.62
N PRO A 516 25.03 -14.20 -20.14
CA PRO A 516 25.00 -13.15 -19.12
C PRO A 516 25.56 -13.62 -17.78
N SER A 517 25.99 -12.66 -16.97
CA SER A 517 26.33 -12.86 -15.56
C SER A 517 25.08 -13.06 -14.70
N PRO A 518 25.19 -13.61 -13.49
CA PRO A 518 24.06 -13.65 -12.56
C PRO A 518 23.53 -12.24 -12.25
N PRO A 519 22.28 -12.14 -11.78
CA PRO A 519 21.70 -10.89 -11.27
C PRO A 519 22.53 -10.30 -10.13
N ASP A 520 22.30 -9.02 -9.84
CA ASP A 520 22.95 -8.37 -8.71
C ASP A 520 22.41 -8.92 -7.39
N VAL A 521 23.25 -8.88 -6.36
CA VAL A 521 22.86 -9.25 -5.00
C VAL A 521 21.74 -8.36 -4.49
N GLN A 522 20.76 -8.98 -3.85
CA GLN A 522 19.70 -8.26 -3.19
C GLN A 522 20.29 -7.34 -2.11
N ARG A 523 19.89 -6.08 -2.13
CA ARG A 523 20.28 -5.17 -1.05
C ARG A 523 19.55 -5.60 0.23
N PRO A 524 20.21 -5.54 1.40
CA PRO A 524 19.55 -5.89 2.65
C PRO A 524 18.23 -5.09 2.80
N PRO A 525 17.13 -5.72 3.25
CA PRO A 525 15.87 -5.02 3.54
C PRO A 525 16.02 -3.96 4.64
N LEU A 526 17.12 -4.03 5.41
CA LEU A 526 17.46 -3.19 6.54
C LEU A 526 18.05 -1.84 6.10
N ALA A 527 17.23 -0.90 5.62
CA ALA A 527 17.65 0.49 5.60
C ALA A 527 17.72 1.04 7.05
N SER A 528 18.64 1.97 7.31
CA SER A 528 18.94 2.47 8.66
C SER A 528 17.78 3.14 9.41
N THR A 529 16.63 3.34 8.75
CA THR A 529 15.43 3.98 9.33
C THR A 529 14.19 3.09 9.26
N LEU A 530 14.22 1.99 8.50
CA LEU A 530 13.11 1.06 8.32
C LEU A 530 13.67 -0.33 7.95
N PRO A 531 13.55 -1.34 8.83
CA PRO A 531 14.18 -2.64 8.66
C PRO A 531 13.68 -3.47 7.46
N ASN A 532 12.57 -3.07 6.84
CA ASN A 532 11.93 -3.80 5.74
C ASN A 532 11.60 -2.89 4.53
N THR A 533 12.39 -1.85 4.29
CA THR A 533 12.18 -1.03 3.09
C THR A 533 12.73 -1.75 1.87
N ASN A 534 11.92 -1.86 0.82
CA ASN A 534 12.42 -2.34 -0.46
C ASN A 534 13.57 -1.42 -0.91
N PRO A 535 14.71 -2.00 -1.30
CA PRO A 535 15.78 -1.20 -1.84
C PRO A 535 15.33 -0.43 -3.08
N VAL A 536 16.03 0.68 -3.37
CA VAL A 536 15.84 1.41 -4.63
C VAL A 536 16.15 0.44 -5.78
N ALA A 537 15.13 0.20 -6.62
CA ALA A 537 15.21 -0.63 -7.81
C ALA A 537 16.44 -0.26 -8.66
N ALA A 538 17.21 -1.26 -9.06
CA ALA A 538 18.30 -1.08 -10.00
C ALA A 538 17.77 -0.89 -11.42
N THR A 539 18.65 -0.47 -12.33
CA THR A 539 18.28 -0.28 -13.73
C THR A 539 18.44 -1.60 -14.47
N PRO A 540 17.42 -2.09 -15.23
CA PRO A 540 17.53 -3.32 -16.00
C PRO A 540 18.81 -3.35 -16.87
N PRO A 541 19.52 -4.49 -16.99
CA PRO A 541 19.17 -5.83 -16.48
C PRO A 541 19.73 -6.14 -15.08
N ARG A 542 20.02 -5.10 -14.28
CA ARG A 542 20.62 -5.22 -12.95
C ARG A 542 19.55 -5.03 -11.88
N GLY A 543 19.72 -5.70 -10.73
CA GLY A 543 18.77 -5.66 -9.62
C GLY A 543 18.44 -7.03 -9.05
N ASP A 544 17.81 -7.08 -7.87
CA ASP A 544 17.08 -8.28 -7.48
C ASP A 544 15.83 -8.34 -8.38
N LEU A 545 15.79 -9.32 -9.29
CA LEU A 545 14.71 -9.44 -10.27
C LEU A 545 13.41 -9.96 -9.62
N ALA A 546 13.37 -10.07 -8.29
CA ALA A 546 12.24 -10.58 -7.54
C ALA A 546 11.27 -9.46 -7.13
N ASN A 547 11.71 -8.24 -6.79
CA ASN A 547 10.80 -7.19 -6.27
C ASN A 547 10.90 -5.82 -6.96
N GLU A 548 11.75 -5.66 -7.97
CA GLU A 548 12.12 -4.33 -8.53
C GLU A 548 11.28 -3.87 -9.75
N GLY A 549 10.15 -4.52 -10.06
CA GLY A 549 9.24 -4.09 -11.13
C GLY A 549 9.82 -4.28 -12.54
N HIS A 550 10.67 -5.29 -12.71
CA HIS A 550 11.25 -5.69 -13.99
C HIS A 550 10.41 -6.77 -14.65
N CYS A 551 10.36 -6.73 -15.98
CA CYS A 551 9.68 -7.68 -16.86
C CYS A 551 10.70 -8.28 -17.83
N VAL A 552 10.39 -9.41 -18.45
CA VAL A 552 11.26 -10.02 -19.46
C VAL A 552 10.78 -9.62 -20.87
N ASP A 553 11.70 -9.14 -21.72
CA ASP A 553 11.45 -8.92 -23.14
C ASP A 553 11.23 -10.26 -23.84
N THR A 554 10.03 -10.41 -24.37
CA THR A 554 9.52 -11.62 -25.03
C THR A 554 10.29 -12.05 -26.29
N SER A 555 11.04 -11.13 -26.88
CA SER A 555 11.80 -11.34 -28.12
C SER A 555 13.27 -11.67 -27.87
N THR A 556 13.85 -11.14 -26.80
CA THR A 556 15.28 -11.26 -26.49
C THR A 556 15.57 -12.07 -25.22
N GLY A 557 14.56 -12.30 -24.37
CA GLY A 557 14.72 -12.90 -23.04
C GLY A 557 15.45 -11.99 -22.04
N SER A 558 15.69 -10.73 -22.38
CA SER A 558 16.42 -9.77 -21.54
C SER A 558 15.48 -9.05 -20.58
N ASP A 559 15.96 -8.68 -19.40
CA ASP A 559 15.18 -7.88 -18.45
C ASP A 559 14.97 -6.43 -18.96
N ILE A 560 13.73 -5.98 -18.90
CA ILE A 560 13.27 -4.64 -19.29
C ILE A 560 12.41 -4.03 -18.18
N SER A 561 12.22 -2.71 -18.23
CA SER A 561 11.23 -2.06 -17.37
C SER A 561 9.82 -2.47 -17.81
N CYS A 562 8.95 -2.82 -16.85
CA CYS A 562 7.57 -3.18 -17.18
C CYS A 562 6.85 -1.99 -17.86
N PRO A 563 6.11 -2.22 -18.97
CA PRO A 563 5.48 -1.16 -19.77
C PRO A 563 4.34 -0.40 -19.07
N GLY A 564 3.99 -0.77 -17.84
CA GLY A 564 3.09 -0.05 -16.94
C GLY A 564 3.53 -0.24 -15.49
N ALA A 565 2.93 0.52 -14.56
CA ALA A 565 3.13 0.34 -13.12
C ALA A 565 2.50 -1.00 -12.68
N TRP A 566 3.17 -2.10 -13.00
CA TRP A 566 2.84 -3.46 -12.60
C TRP A 566 3.94 -3.94 -11.65
N THR A 567 3.53 -4.52 -10.53
CA THR A 567 4.44 -5.08 -9.52
C THR A 567 4.24 -6.60 -9.49
N PRO A 568 5.19 -7.36 -10.06
CA PRO A 568 5.23 -8.81 -9.93
C PRO A 568 5.08 -9.29 -8.48
N GLY A 569 4.41 -10.41 -8.28
CA GLY A 569 4.25 -11.03 -6.96
C GLY A 569 3.29 -10.35 -5.98
N ALA A 570 2.63 -9.25 -6.38
CA ALA A 570 1.72 -8.52 -5.49
C ALA A 570 0.47 -9.32 -5.12
N VAL A 571 0.07 -9.20 -3.85
CA VAL A 571 -1.12 -9.84 -3.30
C VAL A 571 -2.08 -8.83 -2.68
N VAL A 572 -3.37 -9.19 -2.67
CA VAL A 572 -4.40 -8.49 -1.89
C VAL A 572 -5.14 -9.52 -1.02
N LEU A 573 -5.17 -9.27 0.28
CA LEU A 573 -6.03 -9.97 1.22
C LEU A 573 -7.37 -9.25 1.25
N TYR A 574 -8.38 -9.85 0.64
CA TYR A 574 -9.75 -9.35 0.65
C TYR A 574 -10.56 -10.13 1.69
N LEU A 575 -11.13 -9.40 2.67
CA LEU A 575 -11.97 -9.99 3.71
C LEU A 575 -13.38 -9.38 3.63
N PRO A 576 -14.38 -10.14 3.16
CA PRO A 576 -15.77 -9.69 3.15
C PRO A 576 -16.36 -9.72 4.57
N ASN A 577 -17.60 -9.25 4.71
CA ASN A 577 -18.34 -9.30 5.98
C ASN A 577 -18.27 -10.69 6.64
N GLY A 578 -17.81 -10.71 7.89
CA GLY A 578 -17.68 -11.90 8.72
C GLY A 578 -16.26 -12.49 8.75
N GLY A 579 -15.38 -12.09 7.83
CA GLY A 579 -13.97 -12.47 7.84
C GLY A 579 -13.11 -11.46 8.60
N CYS A 580 -12.19 -11.96 9.41
CA CYS A 580 -11.26 -11.17 10.22
C CYS A 580 -9.81 -11.56 9.99
N VAL A 581 -8.88 -10.61 10.07
CA VAL A 581 -7.45 -10.90 10.17
C VAL A 581 -7.03 -10.95 11.63
N ASP A 582 -6.47 -12.08 12.06
CA ASP A 582 -5.88 -12.23 13.38
C ASP A 582 -4.48 -12.85 13.27
N LEU A 583 -3.47 -11.99 13.26
CA LEU A 583 -2.05 -12.38 13.29
C LEU A 583 -1.56 -12.32 14.73
N HIS A 584 -1.08 -13.43 15.27
CA HIS A 584 -0.48 -13.53 16.60
C HIS A 584 1.03 -13.65 16.51
N GLY A 585 1.73 -13.16 17.54
CA GLY A 585 3.20 -13.09 17.60
C GLY A 585 3.96 -14.44 17.61
N GLY A 586 3.30 -15.56 17.33
CA GLY A 586 3.95 -16.85 17.05
C GLY A 586 4.25 -17.07 15.56
N GLY A 587 3.62 -16.30 14.66
CA GLY A 587 3.84 -16.37 13.21
C GLY A 587 4.53 -15.14 12.65
N ASP A 588 5.31 -15.31 11.59
CA ASP A 588 5.90 -14.22 10.81
C ASP A 588 5.21 -14.12 9.45
N SER A 589 5.05 -12.90 8.95
CA SER A 589 4.40 -12.64 7.66
C SER A 589 5.21 -11.63 6.85
N TYR A 590 5.56 -11.94 5.60
CA TYR A 590 6.15 -10.99 4.67
C TYR A 590 5.27 -10.85 3.43
N LEU A 591 4.41 -9.84 3.40
CA LEU A 591 3.45 -9.63 2.32
C LEU A 591 3.65 -8.28 1.66
N PHE A 592 3.49 -8.20 0.35
CA PHE A 592 3.49 -6.91 -0.37
C PHE A 592 2.38 -6.81 -1.43
N SER A 593 1.94 -5.57 -1.67
CA SER A 593 1.00 -5.22 -2.73
C SER A 593 1.65 -4.34 -3.80
N GLY A 594 0.98 -4.22 -4.94
CA GLY A 594 1.50 -3.67 -6.18
C GLY A 594 0.69 -2.51 -6.70
N TYR A 595 1.28 -1.74 -7.63
CA TYR A 595 0.60 -0.61 -8.25
C TYR A 595 -0.72 -0.97 -8.94
N GLN A 596 -0.84 -2.19 -9.49
CA GLN A 596 -2.07 -2.69 -10.11
C GLN A 596 -3.26 -2.81 -9.14
N TYR A 597 -2.99 -2.87 -7.83
CA TYR A 597 -4.00 -2.92 -6.78
C TYR A 597 -3.99 -1.65 -5.93
N GLN A 598 -3.47 -0.53 -6.49
CA GLN A 598 -3.31 0.73 -5.76
C GLN A 598 -2.50 0.55 -4.46
N ARG A 599 -1.61 -0.45 -4.44
CA ARG A 599 -0.82 -0.93 -3.30
C ARG A 599 -1.64 -1.23 -2.05
N VAL A 600 -2.93 -1.52 -2.17
CA VAL A 600 -3.74 -2.02 -1.06
C VAL A 600 -3.36 -3.47 -0.80
N LEU A 601 -2.89 -3.76 0.41
CA LEU A 601 -2.54 -5.12 0.83
C LEU A 601 -3.71 -5.78 1.56
N LEU A 602 -4.39 -5.05 2.44
CA LEU A 602 -5.54 -5.52 3.19
C LEU A 602 -6.76 -4.70 2.77
N TYR A 603 -7.80 -5.37 2.28
CA TYR A 603 -9.03 -4.73 1.81
C TYR A 603 -10.24 -5.34 2.52
N GLU A 604 -10.97 -4.51 3.25
CA GLU A 604 -12.26 -4.83 3.85
C GLU A 604 -13.32 -3.84 3.34
N PRO A 605 -14.45 -4.30 2.81
CA PRO A 605 -15.42 -3.41 2.20
C PRO A 605 -16.11 -2.54 3.27
N GLY A 606 -16.16 -1.23 3.02
CA GLY A 606 -16.92 -0.26 3.78
C GLY A 606 -18.37 -0.08 3.31
N PRO A 607 -19.12 0.83 3.96
CA PRO A 607 -20.50 1.15 3.61
C PRO A 607 -20.64 1.70 2.18
N GLU A 608 -19.60 2.35 1.67
CA GLU A 608 -19.54 2.94 0.34
C GLU A 608 -19.37 1.87 -0.76
N GLN A 609 -18.75 0.71 -0.44
CA GLN A 609 -18.49 -0.36 -1.42
C GLN A 609 -19.46 -1.54 -1.30
N SER A 610 -20.06 -1.75 -0.13
CA SER A 610 -20.92 -2.91 0.12
C SER A 610 -22.11 -2.54 1.01
N SER A 611 -23.28 -3.10 0.68
CA SER A 611 -24.46 -3.06 1.57
C SER A 611 -24.29 -3.87 2.85
N GLN A 612 -23.25 -4.71 2.90
CA GLN A 612 -22.80 -5.48 4.04
C GLN A 612 -21.34 -5.12 4.31
N PRO A 613 -21.06 -4.00 4.99
CA PRO A 613 -19.70 -3.62 5.34
C PRO A 613 -19.09 -4.64 6.29
N ASN A 614 -17.76 -4.77 6.27
CA ASN A 614 -17.04 -5.55 7.25
C ASN A 614 -16.71 -4.67 8.46
N THR A 615 -17.15 -5.09 9.65
CA THR A 615 -16.98 -4.37 10.91
C THR A 615 -16.09 -5.15 11.88
N CYS A 616 -15.16 -5.94 11.34
CA CYS A 616 -14.31 -6.82 12.12
C CYS A 616 -13.40 -6.04 13.10
N SER A 617 -12.93 -6.74 14.14
CA SER A 617 -11.76 -6.32 14.91
C SER A 617 -10.52 -7.08 14.47
N ASN A 618 -9.70 -6.43 13.63
CA ASN A 618 -8.46 -6.98 13.13
C ASN A 618 -7.34 -6.81 14.14
N ASN A 619 -6.52 -7.85 14.27
CA ASN A 619 -5.36 -7.85 15.12
C ASN A 619 -4.11 -8.23 14.31
N VAL A 620 -3.13 -7.34 14.32
CA VAL A 620 -1.88 -7.47 13.58
C VAL A 620 -0.75 -7.42 14.59
N ASN A 621 -0.41 -8.59 15.12
CA ASN A 621 0.70 -8.74 16.04
C ASN A 621 1.93 -9.21 15.27
N GLY A 622 2.92 -8.33 15.16
CA GLY A 622 4.20 -8.68 14.52
C GLY A 622 5.04 -9.57 15.43
N ASN A 623 5.67 -10.60 14.86
CA ASN A 623 6.80 -11.30 15.49
C ASN A 623 8.12 -10.71 14.91
N GLY A 624 9.25 -11.41 15.09
CA GLY A 624 10.60 -10.92 14.81
C GLY A 624 10.86 -10.42 13.38
N PHE A 625 10.04 -10.79 12.39
CA PHE A 625 10.28 -10.44 10.98
C PHE A 625 9.02 -10.07 10.19
N THR A 626 7.90 -9.77 10.85
CA THR A 626 6.67 -9.38 10.14
C THR A 626 6.84 -8.06 9.37
N SER A 627 6.55 -8.09 8.07
CA SER A 627 6.51 -6.94 7.16
C SER A 627 5.26 -6.99 6.31
N LEU A 628 4.46 -5.93 6.36
CA LEU A 628 3.23 -5.81 5.58
C LEU A 628 3.35 -4.54 4.72
N ILE A 629 3.74 -4.74 3.47
CA ILE A 629 4.07 -3.68 2.51
C ILE A 629 2.85 -3.42 1.61
N GLY A 630 1.91 -2.65 2.14
CA GLY A 630 0.84 -2.02 1.39
C GLY A 630 -0.08 -1.26 2.33
N MET A 631 -1.06 -0.58 1.75
CA MET A 631 -2.11 0.12 2.50
C MET A 631 -3.07 -0.89 3.12
N PHE A 632 -3.48 -0.62 4.36
CA PHE A 632 -4.65 -1.26 4.97
C PHE A 632 -5.86 -0.37 4.73
N TYR A 633 -6.84 -0.90 4.01
CA TYR A 633 -8.08 -0.23 3.72
C TYR A 633 -9.23 -0.99 4.38
N VAL A 634 -9.62 -0.54 5.57
CA VAL A 634 -10.60 -1.17 6.45
C VAL A 634 -11.62 -0.15 7.02
N PRO A 635 -12.32 0.62 6.16
CA PRO A 635 -13.08 1.82 6.53
C PRO A 635 -14.20 1.63 7.55
N ALA A 636 -14.76 0.42 7.73
CA ALA A 636 -15.80 0.12 8.73
C ALA A 636 -15.31 -0.75 9.89
N ALA A 637 -14.06 -1.20 9.86
CA ALA A 637 -13.49 -2.13 10.82
C ALA A 637 -12.44 -1.46 11.71
N SER A 638 -12.11 -2.13 12.80
CA SER A 638 -11.05 -1.69 13.71
C SER A 638 -9.78 -2.47 13.45
N VAL A 639 -8.61 -1.82 13.60
CA VAL A 639 -7.31 -2.46 13.47
C VAL A 639 -6.45 -2.20 14.70
N THR A 640 -5.94 -3.27 15.31
CA THR A 640 -4.95 -3.19 16.38
C THR A 640 -3.61 -3.66 15.85
N ILE A 641 -2.60 -2.80 15.89
CA ILE A 641 -1.23 -3.08 15.47
C ILE A 641 -0.40 -3.20 16.74
N ASN A 642 0.19 -4.36 16.98
CA ASN A 642 1.04 -4.62 18.14
C ASN A 642 2.50 -4.75 17.71
N GLY A 643 3.34 -3.82 18.16
CA GLY A 643 4.78 -3.88 18.00
C GLY A 643 5.43 -4.68 19.12
N ASN A 644 6.04 -5.82 18.82
CA ASN A 644 6.73 -6.67 19.79
C ASN A 644 8.25 -6.77 19.57
N ASN A 645 8.83 -6.02 18.63
CA ASN A 645 10.19 -6.31 18.13
C ASN A 645 11.33 -5.34 18.53
N THR A 646 12.54 -5.91 18.57
CA THR A 646 13.88 -5.29 18.51
C THR A 646 14.21 -4.71 17.12
N TYR A 647 13.60 -5.24 16.06
CA TYR A 647 13.71 -4.77 14.66
C TYR A 647 12.34 -4.29 14.16
N GLN A 648 12.04 -2.99 14.31
CA GLN A 648 10.73 -2.34 14.06
C GLN A 648 9.76 -3.10 13.11
N ALA A 649 8.58 -3.52 13.62
CA ALA A 649 7.53 -4.08 12.77
C ALA A 649 7.06 -2.98 11.79
N THR A 650 7.16 -3.23 10.48
CA THR A 650 6.91 -2.20 9.47
C THR A 650 5.60 -2.48 8.73
N ILE A 651 4.67 -1.53 8.79
CA ILE A 651 3.54 -1.42 7.87
C ILE A 651 3.90 -0.31 6.87
N ALA A 652 4.24 -0.70 5.64
CA ALA A 652 4.67 0.24 4.61
C ALA A 652 3.54 0.44 3.58
N GLY A 653 2.80 1.55 3.68
CA GLY A 653 1.70 1.87 2.76
C GLY A 653 0.55 2.67 3.39
N GLY A 654 0.51 2.77 4.71
CA GLY A 654 -0.47 3.54 5.46
C GLY A 654 -1.70 2.73 5.91
N VAL A 655 -2.53 3.36 6.75
CA VAL A 655 -3.70 2.73 7.38
C VAL A 655 -4.91 3.65 7.23
N VAL A 656 -5.99 3.13 6.64
CA VAL A 656 -7.33 3.73 6.62
C VAL A 656 -8.25 2.78 7.36
N ALA A 657 -8.76 3.18 8.52
CA ALA A 657 -9.60 2.32 9.37
C ALA A 657 -10.77 3.09 9.98
N TRP A 658 -11.80 2.39 10.48
CA TRP A 658 -12.81 3.03 11.32
C TRP A 658 -12.18 3.53 12.62
N THR A 659 -11.52 2.63 13.34
CA THR A 659 -10.67 2.95 14.51
C THR A 659 -9.35 2.22 14.41
N ALA A 660 -8.28 2.82 14.96
CA ALA A 660 -6.95 2.21 14.98
C ALA A 660 -6.33 2.29 16.38
N ALA A 661 -5.66 1.21 16.77
CA ALA A 661 -4.90 1.15 18.02
C ALA A 661 -3.47 0.68 17.72
N ILE A 662 -2.48 1.45 18.14
CA ILE A 662 -1.06 1.09 18.03
C ILE A 662 -0.57 0.79 19.44
N THR A 663 -0.16 -0.45 19.66
CA THR A 663 0.16 -1.01 20.97
C THR A 663 1.50 -1.74 20.97
N GLY A 664 1.94 -2.19 22.14
CA GLY A 664 3.07 -3.12 22.27
C GLY A 664 4.27 -2.57 23.03
N THR A 665 5.36 -3.33 23.03
CA THR A 665 6.61 -3.04 23.75
C THR A 665 7.83 -2.88 22.84
N GLY A 666 7.70 -3.17 21.54
CA GLY A 666 8.75 -3.03 20.52
C GLY A 666 8.35 -2.04 19.44
N GLY A 667 9.30 -1.55 18.65
CA GLY A 667 9.07 -0.45 17.72
C GLY A 667 8.11 -0.79 16.58
N VAL A 668 7.28 0.19 16.17
CA VAL A 668 6.39 0.12 15.00
C VAL A 668 6.76 1.24 14.04
N ALA A 669 6.76 0.96 12.74
CA ALA A 669 6.90 1.99 11.73
C ALA A 669 5.77 1.95 10.71
N ILE A 670 5.14 3.11 10.47
CA ILE A 670 4.06 3.30 9.49
C ILE A 670 4.50 4.38 8.51
N THR A 671 4.58 4.05 7.23
CA THR A 671 5.04 4.99 6.20
C THR A 671 3.96 5.19 5.16
N ALA A 672 3.57 6.45 4.94
CA ALA A 672 2.75 6.87 3.82
C ALA A 672 3.52 6.67 2.52
N ASP A 673 2.83 6.12 1.53
CA ASP A 673 3.37 5.98 0.20
C ASP A 673 3.15 7.27 -0.61
N PRO A 674 4.21 7.97 -1.05
CA PRO A 674 4.08 9.21 -1.81
C PRO A 674 3.55 8.99 -3.24
N THR A 675 3.51 7.74 -3.72
CA THR A 675 2.99 7.39 -5.05
C THR A 675 1.50 7.06 -5.06
N LEU A 676 0.89 6.88 -3.88
CA LEU A 676 -0.55 6.75 -3.76
C LEU A 676 -1.20 8.14 -3.77
N PRO A 677 -2.48 8.24 -4.18
CA PRO A 677 -3.20 9.50 -4.07
C PRO A 677 -3.04 10.01 -2.65
N THR A 678 -2.60 11.25 -2.47
CA THR A 678 -2.55 11.84 -1.14
C THR A 678 -3.99 11.87 -0.62
N PHE A 679 -4.21 11.35 0.59
CA PHE A 679 -5.52 11.38 1.24
C PHE A 679 -5.59 12.52 2.26
N PRO A 680 -6.70 13.27 2.33
CA PRO A 680 -7.85 13.21 1.43
C PRO A 680 -7.42 13.55 0.00
N SER A 681 -8.07 12.93 -1.00
CA SER A 681 -7.80 13.27 -2.41
C SER A 681 -7.81 14.78 -2.52
N THR A 682 -6.87 15.30 -3.31
CA THR A 682 -6.58 16.72 -3.40
C THR A 682 -7.83 17.59 -3.68
N VAL A 683 -8.91 16.98 -4.19
CA VAL A 683 -10.28 17.48 -4.15
C VAL A 683 -11.29 16.37 -3.81
N ARG A 684 -12.27 16.62 -2.93
CA ARG A 684 -13.45 15.74 -2.75
C ARG A 684 -14.68 16.51 -2.26
N LEU A 685 -15.87 16.08 -2.68
CA LEU A 685 -17.13 16.52 -2.08
C LEU A 685 -17.34 15.86 -0.71
N ILE A 686 -17.74 16.68 0.26
CA ILE A 686 -18.23 16.28 1.58
C ILE A 686 -19.68 16.80 1.67
N GLN A 687 -20.64 15.87 1.71
CA GLN A 687 -22.06 16.19 1.81
C GLN A 687 -22.48 16.38 3.26
#